data_AF-A0A420S0X1-F1
#
_entry.id   AF-A0A420S0X1-F1
#
_cell.length_a   1.000
_cell.length_b   1.000
_cell.length_c   1.000
_cell.angle_alpha   90.00
_cell.angle_beta   90.00
_cell.angle_gamma   90.00
#
_symmetry.space_group_name_H-M   'P 1'
#
loop_
_entity.id
_entity.type
_entity.pdbx_description
1 polymer ?
#
loop_
_entity_poly.entity_id
_entity_poly.type
_entity_poly.pdbx_seq_one_letter_code
_entity_poly.pdbx_strand_id
1 'polypeptide(L)'
;MQVVSIISTKGGVGKTTTAANLGGFAADAGLRVLLLDLDVQPTLSSYFTLAVRAPAGIYEMLTVNEHRAEQLVSHTAIARLHLVLSNDDRGELNTLLLHAPDGRLRLRHLLPALAPSYDLVLIDTQGARSVLLEMAVLASDMALSPVTPEILAARELRRGTLQLIEDIAPYRHLGIEPPPLNLLINRVHPVSSNARLIQQALRQVFQGQAGVRVLDTDVPAIEAYPRAATRGLPVHRVEYRQPTGRNAPAALATMRALAGELFPQWQDRFAQVKAGTWCARPADTSSSRSRAALRSTPGQPRAITEPASTRARSFDAPTGKLGTALPTSRCLGRTAVADLTQQDMAAKLLASGFERTSPTAAALTDPIADTPMVVTLDQLRPYDHDPRVTRNPAYEDIKASIRERGLDAPPAITRRPGEPHYIIRNGGNTRLAILRELWSETKDERFFRIPCLFRPWPQRGEVVMLTGHLAENELRGGLSFIERALGVEKAREFYEQENGQALSQSELARRLTADGFPLPQSHISRMQDAVHYLLPAIPNLLYGGLGRHQVERLAVLRKACERTWERRALSRNLSVDFATLFQDVLAQFDTQPDNFSPQRVQDELVGQMAELLEADYDTLALEIDDTESRQRALTSDPAPPAARPAPSAASAAPAPEPQRSSSPPSSPATPSVQASESGSSAPTGAGATASRVDAEGDQRDGCQRGERLQGHIVSPAPTTERLQSIQRMVADQMGDKLPDFEADALRAIPVQAGGLYPISDVWYIEPGLDVPDRLRVHIAQFAREVAEEAGVADQVEPSDGGIGFACVAPPAARAMPPFARAVLTLLQALCAARAAAGLDRARLADDLAPLLYGGGAYPRLSDAGLVKLFRLLRLARRLLDLETGAASSDPGRGA
;
A
#
# COMPACT_ATOMS: atom_id res chain seq x y z
N MET A 1 -6.09 36.08 -23.84
CA MET A 1 -6.02 34.85 -23.04
C MET A 1 -6.94 33.79 -23.65
N GLN A 2 -6.57 32.53 -23.52
CA GLN A 2 -7.41 31.35 -23.75
C GLN A 2 -7.26 30.45 -22.52
N VAL A 3 -8.35 29.87 -22.02
CA VAL A 3 -8.34 29.02 -20.82
C VAL A 3 -8.78 27.61 -21.19
N VAL A 4 -7.95 26.61 -20.88
CA VAL A 4 -8.27 25.19 -21.13
C VAL A 4 -8.11 24.38 -19.86
N SER A 5 -9.18 23.71 -19.42
CA SER A 5 -9.12 22.70 -18.36
C SER A 5 -8.84 21.32 -18.95
N ILE A 6 -7.80 20.64 -18.45
CA ILE A 6 -7.51 19.25 -18.76
C ILE A 6 -8.25 18.38 -17.74
N ILE A 7 -9.33 17.71 -18.17
CA ILE A 7 -10.31 17.05 -17.29
C ILE A 7 -10.45 15.56 -17.53
N SER A 8 -10.75 14.79 -16.48
CA SER A 8 -11.20 13.40 -16.58
C SER A 8 -11.58 12.89 -15.20
N THR A 9 -12.72 12.22 -15.12
CA THR A 9 -13.22 11.51 -13.94
C THR A 9 -12.48 10.20 -13.64
N LYS A 10 -11.40 9.87 -14.38
CA LYS A 10 -10.54 8.71 -14.15
C LYS A 10 -9.11 9.16 -13.81
N GLY A 11 -8.53 8.56 -12.77
CA GLY A 11 -7.12 8.72 -12.43
C GLY A 11 -6.18 8.14 -13.49
N GLY A 12 -4.95 8.65 -13.57
CA GLY A 12 -3.88 8.04 -14.36
C GLY A 12 -3.99 8.13 -15.90
N VAL A 13 -5.02 8.77 -16.47
CA VAL A 13 -5.20 8.94 -17.94
C VAL A 13 -4.19 9.90 -18.60
N GLY A 14 -3.32 10.55 -17.82
CA GLY A 14 -2.24 11.42 -18.32
C GLY A 14 -2.60 12.91 -18.44
N LYS A 15 -3.47 13.43 -17.56
CA LYS A 15 -3.88 14.85 -17.56
C LYS A 15 -2.71 15.80 -17.36
N THR A 16 -2.02 15.70 -16.23
CA THR A 16 -0.78 16.42 -15.91
C THR A 16 0.28 16.32 -17.00
N THR A 17 0.46 15.12 -17.56
CA THR A 17 1.39 14.89 -18.67
C THR A 17 0.97 15.66 -19.93
N THR A 18 -0.33 15.76 -20.22
CA THR A 18 -0.84 16.56 -21.34
C THR A 18 -0.68 18.05 -21.06
N ALA A 19 -1.10 18.52 -19.87
CA ALA A 19 -1.01 19.91 -19.44
C ALA A 19 0.43 20.45 -19.49
N ALA A 20 1.37 19.75 -18.85
CA ALA A 20 2.78 20.14 -18.80
C ALA A 20 3.43 20.20 -20.19
N ASN A 21 3.21 19.18 -21.02
CA ASN A 21 3.86 19.09 -22.33
C ASN A 21 3.24 20.06 -23.36
N LEU A 22 1.92 20.25 -23.34
CA LEU A 22 1.23 21.25 -24.18
C LEU A 22 1.64 22.67 -23.77
N GLY A 23 1.71 22.96 -22.46
CA GLY A 23 2.12 24.26 -21.94
C GLY A 23 3.58 24.59 -22.27
N GLY A 24 4.49 23.64 -22.05
CA GLY A 24 5.89 23.79 -22.44
C GLY A 24 6.10 23.98 -23.94
N PHE A 25 5.30 23.31 -24.79
CA PHE A 25 5.35 23.49 -26.24
C PHE A 25 4.82 24.87 -26.67
N ALA A 26 3.73 25.33 -26.07
CA ALA A 26 3.17 26.66 -26.30
C ALA A 26 4.13 27.79 -25.86
N ALA A 27 4.80 27.63 -24.72
CA ALA A 27 5.81 28.59 -24.24
C ALA A 27 7.02 28.67 -25.17
N ASP A 28 7.51 27.52 -25.66
CA ASP A 28 8.58 27.46 -26.67
C ASP A 28 8.14 27.99 -28.06
N ALA A 29 6.84 28.07 -28.33
CA ALA A 29 6.26 28.80 -29.47
C ALA A 29 6.14 30.32 -29.21
N GLY A 30 6.70 30.83 -28.11
CA GLY A 30 6.75 32.24 -27.76
C GLY A 30 5.48 32.79 -27.09
N LEU A 31 4.47 31.95 -26.82
CA LEU A 31 3.28 32.34 -26.07
C LEU A 31 3.63 32.51 -24.58
N ARG A 32 2.89 33.38 -23.89
CA ARG A 32 2.94 33.53 -22.43
C ARG A 32 1.95 32.54 -21.84
N VAL A 33 2.45 31.52 -21.13
CA VAL A 33 1.66 30.39 -20.64
C VAL A 33 1.64 30.37 -19.12
N LEU A 34 0.45 30.26 -18.54
CA LEU A 34 0.25 29.95 -17.13
C LEU A 34 -0.29 28.54 -16.98
N LEU A 35 0.29 27.79 -16.05
CA LEU A 35 -0.23 26.53 -15.54
C LEU A 35 -0.94 26.79 -14.20
N LEU A 36 -2.09 26.17 -13.97
CA LEU A 36 -2.72 26.05 -12.64
C LEU A 36 -2.80 24.58 -12.28
N ASP A 37 -2.34 24.24 -11.08
CA ASP A 37 -2.51 22.92 -10.48
C ASP A 37 -3.71 22.95 -9.51
N LEU A 38 -4.79 22.23 -9.83
CA LEU A 38 -5.97 22.07 -8.97
C LEU A 38 -6.09 20.64 -8.40
N ASP A 39 -5.05 19.82 -8.45
CA ASP A 39 -5.04 18.52 -7.77
C ASP A 39 -4.49 18.67 -6.34
N VAL A 40 -5.12 18.00 -5.38
CA VAL A 40 -4.65 17.85 -3.99
C VAL A 40 -3.32 17.06 -3.96
N GLN A 41 -3.01 16.29 -5.01
CA GLN A 41 -1.69 15.72 -5.25
C GLN A 41 -0.90 16.60 -6.23
N PRO A 42 0.03 17.47 -5.77
CA PRO A 42 0.63 18.59 -6.53
C PRO A 42 1.64 18.14 -7.62
N THR A 43 1.12 17.41 -8.60
CA THR A 43 1.90 16.67 -9.61
C THR A 43 2.35 17.59 -10.74
N LEU A 44 1.55 18.60 -11.10
CA LEU A 44 1.97 19.61 -12.07
C LEU A 44 2.98 20.58 -11.45
N SER A 45 2.72 20.96 -10.19
CA SER A 45 3.59 21.80 -9.35
C SER A 45 5.01 21.22 -9.22
N SER A 46 5.12 19.90 -9.23
CA SER A 46 6.39 19.15 -9.16
C SER A 46 6.99 18.80 -10.53
N TYR A 47 6.30 19.07 -11.65
CA TYR A 47 6.72 18.60 -12.98
C TYR A 47 7.90 19.39 -13.55
N PHE A 48 8.04 20.67 -13.21
CA PHE A 48 9.10 21.55 -13.72
C PHE A 48 9.89 22.17 -12.57
N THR A 49 11.22 22.23 -12.71
CA THR A 49 12.07 22.99 -11.79
C THR A 49 11.65 24.46 -11.77
N LEU A 50 11.45 25.03 -10.59
CA LEU A 50 11.15 26.45 -10.42
C LEU A 50 12.45 27.27 -10.38
N ALA A 51 12.48 28.37 -11.14
CA ALA A 51 13.52 29.39 -11.06
C ALA A 51 13.21 30.43 -9.96
N VAL A 52 11.92 30.71 -9.73
CA VAL A 52 11.42 31.52 -8.62
C VAL A 52 10.13 30.87 -8.11
N ARG A 53 10.02 30.62 -6.81
CA ARG A 53 8.81 30.11 -6.17
C ARG A 53 8.02 31.27 -5.55
N ALA A 54 6.72 31.31 -5.82
CA ALA A 54 5.80 32.27 -5.22
C ALA A 54 5.48 31.91 -3.75
N PRO A 55 5.17 32.90 -2.88
CA PRO A 55 4.86 32.65 -1.48
C PRO A 55 3.49 31.99 -1.25
N ALA A 56 2.53 32.19 -2.17
CA ALA A 56 1.19 31.64 -2.12
C ALA A 56 0.87 30.81 -3.38
N GLY A 57 -0.25 30.09 -3.34
CA GLY A 57 -0.69 29.19 -4.40
C GLY A 57 -2.21 29.21 -4.60
N ILE A 58 -2.76 28.10 -5.07
CA ILE A 58 -4.18 28.00 -5.37
C ILE A 58 -5.08 28.16 -4.14
N TYR A 59 -4.58 27.81 -2.95
CA TYR A 59 -5.33 27.93 -1.71
C TYR A 59 -5.70 29.39 -1.41
N GLU A 60 -4.73 30.30 -1.42
CA GLU A 60 -4.96 31.73 -1.18
C GLU A 60 -5.70 32.39 -2.35
N MET A 61 -5.43 31.97 -3.58
CA MET A 61 -6.15 32.45 -4.77
C MET A 61 -7.66 32.22 -4.64
N LEU A 62 -8.09 31.03 -4.18
CA LEU A 62 -9.51 30.68 -4.08
C LEU A 62 -10.14 31.08 -2.74
N THR A 63 -9.44 30.96 -1.61
CA THR A 63 -10.00 31.28 -0.29
C THR A 63 -10.10 32.79 -0.05
N VAL A 64 -9.00 33.53 -0.19
CA VAL A 64 -8.92 34.97 0.13
C VAL A 64 -8.96 35.89 -1.08
N ASN A 65 -9.22 35.34 -2.29
CA ASN A 65 -9.26 36.08 -3.55
C ASN A 65 -7.96 36.84 -3.87
N GLU A 66 -6.81 36.29 -3.51
CA GLU A 66 -5.54 36.81 -4.01
C GLU A 66 -5.49 36.66 -5.54
N HIS A 67 -4.97 37.68 -6.21
CA HIS A 67 -4.93 37.83 -7.66
C HIS A 67 -3.67 38.58 -8.15
N ARG A 68 -2.82 39.05 -7.22
CA ARG A 68 -1.51 39.62 -7.52
C ARG A 68 -0.57 38.55 -8.03
N ALA A 69 -0.13 38.69 -9.29
CA ALA A 69 0.81 37.76 -9.91
C ALA A 69 2.08 37.56 -9.05
N GLU A 70 2.59 38.62 -8.41
CA GLU A 70 3.74 38.62 -7.51
C GLU A 70 3.64 37.63 -6.34
N GLN A 71 2.41 37.32 -5.89
CA GLN A 71 2.16 36.44 -4.73
C GLN A 71 1.86 35.00 -5.14
N LEU A 72 1.33 34.76 -6.36
CA LEU A 72 0.80 33.46 -6.81
C LEU A 72 1.62 32.77 -7.90
N VAL A 73 2.36 33.52 -8.70
CA VAL A 73 2.95 33.02 -9.95
C VAL A 73 4.39 32.58 -9.73
N SER A 74 4.61 31.27 -9.65
CA SER A 74 5.97 30.71 -9.69
C SER A 74 6.49 30.69 -11.12
N HIS A 75 7.75 31.08 -11.32
CA HIS A 75 8.41 31.02 -12.61
C HIS A 75 9.14 29.67 -12.76
N THR A 76 8.85 28.91 -13.82
CA THR A 76 9.59 27.68 -14.11
C THR A 76 10.95 27.98 -14.76
N ALA A 77 11.82 26.98 -14.86
CA ALA A 77 13.06 27.04 -15.64
C ALA A 77 12.84 27.12 -17.17
N ILE A 78 11.58 27.14 -17.63
CA ILE A 78 11.19 27.31 -19.04
C ILE A 78 10.69 28.75 -19.22
N ALA A 79 11.42 29.54 -20.01
CA ALA A 79 11.05 30.90 -20.32
C ALA A 79 9.61 30.98 -20.86
N ARG A 80 8.83 31.96 -20.36
CA ARG A 80 7.40 32.18 -20.67
C ARG A 80 6.42 31.11 -20.17
N LEU A 81 6.89 30.09 -19.43
CA LEU A 81 6.02 29.13 -18.74
C LEU A 81 6.06 29.40 -17.23
N HIS A 82 4.92 29.83 -16.69
CA HIS A 82 4.75 30.08 -15.26
C HIS A 82 3.69 29.13 -14.68
N LEU A 83 3.59 29.04 -13.35
CA LEU A 83 2.83 28.02 -12.63
C LEU A 83 2.28 28.58 -11.31
N VAL A 84 0.96 28.52 -11.11
CA VAL A 84 0.34 28.62 -9.77
C VAL A 84 0.38 27.22 -9.16
N LEU A 85 1.00 27.11 -7.99
CA LEU A 85 1.19 25.83 -7.31
C LEU A 85 -0.09 25.39 -6.59
N SER A 86 -0.30 24.08 -6.52
CA SER A 86 -1.22 23.50 -5.53
C SER A 86 -0.54 23.46 -4.17
N ASN A 87 -1.24 23.95 -3.15
CA ASN A 87 -0.81 24.03 -1.75
C ASN A 87 -1.96 23.69 -0.77
N ASP A 88 -3.00 23.01 -1.26
CA ASP A 88 -4.09 22.48 -0.42
C ASP A 88 -3.71 21.13 0.18
N ASP A 89 -2.64 21.11 0.98
CA ASP A 89 -2.04 19.90 1.59
C ASP A 89 -3.01 19.10 2.48
N ARG A 90 -4.19 19.68 2.77
CA ARG A 90 -5.25 19.11 3.62
C ARG A 90 -6.54 18.77 2.85
N GLY A 91 -6.65 19.17 1.57
CA GLY A 91 -7.87 18.98 0.77
C GLY A 91 -9.07 19.84 1.19
N GLU A 92 -8.84 20.93 1.94
CA GLU A 92 -9.88 21.79 2.51
C GLU A 92 -10.69 22.53 1.43
N LEU A 93 -10.10 22.82 0.25
CA LEU A 93 -10.77 23.60 -0.80
C LEU A 93 -12.04 22.96 -1.33
N ASN A 94 -12.12 21.62 -1.42
CA ASN A 94 -13.33 20.95 -1.88
C ASN A 94 -14.51 21.20 -0.94
N THR A 95 -14.28 21.22 0.37
CA THR A 95 -15.31 21.49 1.37
C THR A 95 -15.67 22.98 1.39
N LEU A 96 -14.66 23.85 1.41
CA LEU A 96 -14.84 25.31 1.42
C LEU A 96 -15.63 25.80 0.18
N LEU A 97 -15.29 25.33 -1.02
CA LEU A 97 -15.95 25.72 -2.27
C LEU A 97 -17.33 25.07 -2.47
N LEU A 98 -17.62 23.94 -1.80
CA LEU A 98 -18.94 23.33 -1.83
C LEU A 98 -19.97 24.14 -1.02
N HIS A 99 -19.51 24.81 0.05
CA HIS A 99 -20.35 25.65 0.91
C HIS A 99 -20.28 27.16 0.57
N ALA A 100 -19.29 27.60 -0.22
CA ALA A 100 -19.22 28.97 -0.71
C ALA A 100 -20.32 29.27 -1.76
N PRO A 101 -21.13 30.34 -1.60
CA PRO A 101 -22.20 30.68 -2.55
C PRO A 101 -21.73 30.87 -4.01
N ASP A 102 -20.50 31.35 -4.20
CA ASP A 102 -19.86 31.56 -5.49
C ASP A 102 -18.83 30.48 -5.85
N GLY A 103 -18.67 29.42 -5.05
CA GLY A 103 -17.54 28.47 -5.15
C GLY A 103 -17.34 27.84 -6.53
N ARG A 104 -18.43 27.48 -7.22
CA ARG A 104 -18.41 26.96 -8.60
C ARG A 104 -18.03 28.00 -9.67
N LEU A 105 -18.10 29.29 -9.34
CA LEU A 105 -17.79 30.40 -10.25
C LEU A 105 -16.50 31.15 -9.84
N ARG A 106 -15.93 30.83 -8.68
CA ARG A 106 -14.77 31.50 -8.06
C ARG A 106 -13.63 31.75 -9.05
N LEU A 107 -13.12 30.70 -9.70
CA LEU A 107 -12.03 30.81 -10.66
C LEU A 107 -12.43 31.60 -11.93
N ARG A 108 -13.69 31.52 -12.38
CA ARG A 108 -14.22 32.31 -13.51
C ARG A 108 -14.18 33.81 -13.23
N HIS A 109 -14.37 34.22 -11.97
CA HIS A 109 -14.27 35.62 -11.55
C HIS A 109 -12.82 36.10 -11.37
N LEU A 110 -11.88 35.21 -11.03
CA LEU A 110 -10.48 35.54 -10.75
C LEU A 110 -9.58 35.57 -11.99
N LEU A 111 -9.75 34.64 -12.94
CA LEU A 111 -8.92 34.56 -14.15
C LEU A 111 -8.85 35.85 -15.01
N PRO A 112 -9.91 36.68 -15.14
CA PRO A 112 -9.84 37.93 -15.90
C PRO A 112 -8.72 38.88 -15.46
N ALA A 113 -8.33 38.89 -14.18
CA ALA A 113 -7.20 39.69 -13.68
C ALA A 113 -5.84 39.27 -14.27
N LEU A 114 -5.71 38.01 -14.69
CA LEU A 114 -4.49 37.44 -15.27
C LEU A 114 -4.44 37.58 -16.81
N ALA A 115 -5.55 37.95 -17.44
CA ALA A 115 -5.70 38.03 -18.90
C ALA A 115 -4.74 39.00 -19.63
N PRO A 116 -4.28 40.13 -19.04
CA PRO A 116 -3.25 40.97 -19.67
C PRO A 116 -1.89 40.28 -19.78
N SER A 117 -1.58 39.39 -18.83
CA SER A 117 -0.27 38.76 -18.66
C SER A 117 -0.09 37.48 -19.49
N TYR A 118 -1.17 36.76 -19.81
CA TYR A 118 -1.11 35.43 -20.41
C TYR A 118 -1.90 35.29 -21.72
N ASP A 119 -1.27 34.61 -22.67
CA ASP A 119 -1.88 34.26 -23.94
C ASP A 119 -2.70 32.98 -23.80
N LEU A 120 -2.17 32.00 -23.05
CA LEU A 120 -2.78 30.69 -22.76
C LEU A 120 -2.70 30.38 -21.25
N VAL A 121 -3.77 29.79 -20.72
CA VAL A 121 -3.87 29.24 -19.37
C VAL A 121 -4.29 27.78 -19.47
N LEU A 122 -3.54 26.88 -18.83
CA LEU A 122 -3.85 25.46 -18.74
C LEU A 122 -4.12 25.07 -17.29
N ILE A 123 -5.28 24.51 -17.03
CA ILE A 123 -5.72 24.08 -15.69
C ILE A 123 -5.66 22.56 -15.64
N ASP A 124 -4.78 21.98 -14.82
CA ASP A 124 -4.80 20.55 -14.52
C ASP A 124 -5.68 20.27 -13.30
N THR A 125 -6.34 19.12 -13.26
CA THR A 125 -7.40 18.82 -12.28
C THR A 125 -7.29 17.42 -11.71
N GLN A 126 -7.92 17.18 -10.57
CA GLN A 126 -7.92 15.86 -9.94
C GLN A 126 -8.58 14.75 -10.78
N GLY A 127 -8.17 13.49 -10.53
CA GLY A 127 -8.73 12.25 -11.08
C GLY A 127 -10.12 11.82 -10.58
N ALA A 128 -10.92 12.74 -10.05
CA ALA A 128 -12.23 12.49 -9.43
C ALA A 128 -13.22 13.62 -9.79
N ARG A 129 -14.53 13.35 -9.65
CA ARG A 129 -15.55 14.42 -9.75
C ARG A 129 -15.61 15.19 -8.44
N SER A 130 -15.48 16.52 -8.51
CA SER A 130 -15.54 17.42 -7.36
C SER A 130 -15.98 18.83 -7.76
N VAL A 131 -16.22 19.70 -6.77
CA VAL A 131 -16.54 21.12 -7.01
C VAL A 131 -15.38 21.88 -7.67
N LEU A 132 -14.12 21.50 -7.40
CA LEU A 132 -12.94 22.04 -8.10
C LEU A 132 -12.99 21.71 -9.60
N LEU A 133 -13.43 20.51 -9.97
CA LEU A 133 -13.58 20.11 -11.37
C LEU A 133 -14.71 20.88 -12.07
N GLU A 134 -15.87 21.01 -11.42
CA GLU A 134 -17.01 21.80 -11.92
C GLU A 134 -16.61 23.27 -12.12
N MET A 135 -15.88 23.86 -11.16
CA MET A 135 -15.33 25.22 -11.22
C MET A 135 -14.30 25.40 -12.34
N ALA A 136 -13.39 24.43 -12.53
CA ALA A 136 -12.37 24.48 -13.58
C ALA A 136 -12.99 24.52 -14.99
N VAL A 137 -14.04 23.73 -15.22
CA VAL A 137 -14.76 23.70 -16.50
C VAL A 137 -15.56 24.99 -16.69
N LEU A 138 -16.28 25.47 -15.66
CA LEU A 138 -17.03 26.74 -15.73
C LEU A 138 -16.12 27.97 -15.90
N ALA A 139 -14.83 27.87 -15.58
CA ALA A 139 -13.83 28.92 -15.81
C ALA A 139 -13.11 28.84 -17.17
N SER A 140 -13.36 27.81 -17.99
CA SER A 140 -12.62 27.54 -19.22
C SER A 140 -13.34 27.98 -20.50
N ASP A 141 -12.57 28.33 -21.54
CA ASP A 141 -13.05 28.50 -22.92
C ASP A 141 -13.23 27.14 -23.63
N MET A 142 -12.46 26.13 -23.21
CA MET A 142 -12.43 24.78 -23.80
C MET A 142 -12.11 23.72 -22.75
N ALA A 143 -12.73 22.54 -22.82
CA ALA A 143 -12.35 21.38 -22.01
C ALA A 143 -11.57 20.38 -22.87
N LEU A 144 -10.51 19.78 -22.33
CA LEU A 144 -9.69 18.74 -22.97
C LEU A 144 -9.67 17.48 -22.11
N SER A 145 -10.18 16.36 -22.61
CA SER A 145 -10.20 15.09 -21.88
C SER A 145 -9.31 14.03 -22.53
N PRO A 146 -8.20 13.62 -21.86
CA PRO A 146 -7.42 12.46 -22.28
C PRO A 146 -8.17 11.14 -22.02
N VAL A 147 -8.28 10.30 -23.05
CA VAL A 147 -9.00 9.02 -23.04
C VAL A 147 -8.07 7.90 -23.50
N THR A 148 -7.96 6.82 -22.75
CA THR A 148 -7.22 5.62 -23.16
C THR A 148 -8.01 4.83 -24.23
N PRO A 149 -7.36 4.15 -25.20
CA PRO A 149 -8.02 3.33 -26.22
C PRO A 149 -8.55 2.00 -25.63
N GLU A 150 -9.48 2.12 -24.69
CA GLU A 150 -10.09 1.03 -23.90
C GLU A 150 -11.62 1.15 -24.00
N ILE A 151 -12.33 0.04 -24.22
CA ILE A 151 -13.80 0.04 -24.33
C ILE A 151 -14.47 0.55 -23.03
N LEU A 152 -13.86 0.28 -21.88
CA LEU A 152 -14.32 0.81 -20.59
C LEU A 152 -14.15 2.34 -20.49
N ALA A 153 -13.09 2.92 -21.09
CA ALA A 153 -12.89 4.37 -21.05
C ALA A 153 -13.99 5.14 -21.80
N ALA A 154 -14.59 4.56 -22.86
CA ALA A 154 -15.77 5.13 -23.52
C ALA A 154 -16.99 5.22 -22.59
N ARG A 155 -17.19 4.19 -21.75
CA ARG A 155 -18.29 4.14 -20.77
C ARG A 155 -18.10 5.12 -19.62
N GLU A 156 -16.87 5.21 -19.10
CA GLU A 156 -16.53 6.15 -18.03
C GLU A 156 -16.54 7.61 -18.50
N LEU A 157 -16.10 7.88 -19.73
CA LEU A 157 -16.24 9.19 -20.35
C LEU A 157 -17.71 9.63 -20.42
N ARG A 158 -18.63 8.72 -20.80
CA ARG A 158 -20.07 9.03 -20.84
C ARG A 158 -20.68 9.21 -19.45
N ARG A 159 -20.40 8.30 -18.52
CA ARG A 159 -20.98 8.32 -17.16
C ARG A 159 -20.41 9.42 -16.25
N GLY A 160 -19.16 9.82 -16.46
CA GLY A 160 -18.48 10.80 -15.64
C GLY A 160 -18.32 12.14 -16.33
N THR A 161 -17.61 12.18 -17.46
CA THR A 161 -17.20 13.45 -18.09
C THR A 161 -18.32 14.12 -18.89
N LEU A 162 -19.19 13.35 -19.57
CA LEU A 162 -20.37 13.93 -20.23
C LEU A 162 -21.46 14.31 -19.21
N GLN A 163 -21.72 13.45 -18.22
CA GLN A 163 -22.63 13.78 -17.12
C GLN A 163 -22.20 15.07 -16.38
N LEU A 164 -20.89 15.29 -16.18
CA LEU A 164 -20.36 16.54 -15.64
C LEU A 164 -20.78 17.77 -16.47
N ILE A 165 -20.70 17.69 -17.81
CA ILE A 165 -21.09 18.77 -18.72
C ILE A 165 -22.61 18.99 -18.72
N GLU A 166 -23.40 17.92 -18.62
CA GLU A 166 -24.85 17.98 -18.48
C GLU A 166 -25.27 18.62 -17.14
N ASP A 167 -24.63 18.24 -16.04
CA ASP A 167 -24.95 18.72 -14.69
C ASP A 167 -24.56 20.20 -14.47
N ILE A 168 -23.60 20.74 -15.24
CA ILE A 168 -23.32 22.18 -15.28
C ILE A 168 -24.08 22.93 -16.38
N ALA A 169 -24.83 22.25 -17.26
CA ALA A 169 -25.66 22.92 -18.27
C ALA A 169 -26.71 23.91 -17.71
N PRO A 170 -27.24 23.77 -16.47
CA PRO A 170 -28.09 24.79 -15.87
C PRO A 170 -27.44 26.18 -15.74
N TYR A 171 -26.11 26.29 -15.73
CA TYR A 171 -25.42 27.59 -15.69
C TYR A 171 -25.64 28.45 -16.95
N ARG A 172 -26.16 27.87 -18.04
CA ARG A 172 -26.63 28.62 -19.23
C ARG A 172 -27.67 29.70 -18.88
N HIS A 173 -28.55 29.43 -17.92
CA HIS A 173 -29.56 30.39 -17.45
C HIS A 173 -28.95 31.62 -16.75
N LEU A 174 -27.67 31.54 -16.37
CA LEU A 174 -26.87 32.63 -15.80
C LEU A 174 -25.94 33.28 -16.85
N GLY A 175 -26.13 32.98 -18.14
CA GLY A 175 -25.28 33.47 -19.24
C GLY A 175 -23.92 32.77 -19.33
N ILE A 176 -23.74 31.62 -18.68
CA ILE A 176 -22.50 30.86 -18.66
C ILE A 176 -22.68 29.58 -19.48
N GLU A 177 -22.23 29.63 -20.73
CA GLU A 177 -22.15 28.46 -21.61
C GLU A 177 -21.04 27.50 -21.14
N PRO A 178 -21.33 26.20 -20.94
CA PRO A 178 -20.30 25.19 -20.74
C PRO A 178 -19.39 25.07 -21.98
N PRO A 179 -18.06 24.93 -21.79
CA PRO A 179 -17.12 24.88 -22.90
C PRO A 179 -17.24 23.60 -23.74
N PRO A 180 -16.87 23.64 -25.04
CA PRO A 180 -16.79 22.45 -25.88
C PRO A 180 -15.75 21.44 -25.37
N LEU A 181 -16.14 20.17 -25.36
CA LEU A 181 -15.33 19.06 -24.89
C LEU A 181 -14.53 18.43 -26.04
N ASN A 182 -13.20 18.51 -25.95
CA ASN A 182 -12.27 17.93 -26.91
C ASN A 182 -11.68 16.64 -26.33
N LEU A 183 -11.81 15.53 -27.07
CA LEU A 183 -11.40 14.20 -26.64
C LEU A 183 -10.08 13.83 -27.29
N LEU A 184 -9.04 13.67 -26.46
CA LEU A 184 -7.68 13.33 -26.88
C LEU A 184 -7.42 11.84 -26.64
N ILE A 185 -7.22 11.05 -27.69
CA ILE A 185 -6.86 9.64 -27.49
C ILE A 185 -5.39 9.54 -27.07
N ASN A 186 -5.13 8.99 -25.89
CA ASN A 186 -3.83 8.97 -25.23
C ASN A 186 -3.31 7.55 -24.99
N ARG A 187 -1.99 7.38 -24.97
CA ARG A 187 -1.28 6.10 -24.86
C ARG A 187 -1.64 5.09 -25.96
N VAL A 188 -1.75 5.54 -27.20
CA VAL A 188 -2.03 4.66 -28.34
C VAL A 188 -0.82 3.77 -28.64
N HIS A 189 -1.02 2.45 -28.57
CA HIS A 189 0.01 1.45 -28.89
C HIS A 189 0.13 1.26 -30.42
N PRO A 190 1.24 1.66 -31.07
CA PRO A 190 1.28 1.88 -32.53
C PRO A 190 1.06 0.64 -33.41
N VAL A 191 1.28 -0.55 -32.84
CA VAL A 191 1.29 -1.85 -33.53
C VAL A 191 -0.01 -2.64 -33.30
N SER A 192 -0.88 -2.20 -32.37
CA SER A 192 -2.10 -2.94 -32.03
C SER A 192 -3.23 -2.69 -33.04
N SER A 193 -3.72 -3.77 -33.66
CA SER A 193 -4.94 -3.76 -34.48
C SER A 193 -6.17 -3.39 -33.65
N ASN A 194 -6.29 -3.95 -32.45
CA ASN A 194 -7.39 -3.66 -31.52
C ASN A 194 -7.41 -2.19 -31.08
N ALA A 195 -6.25 -1.55 -30.90
CA ALA A 195 -6.19 -0.12 -30.59
C ALA A 195 -6.81 0.71 -31.72
N ARG A 196 -6.48 0.41 -32.99
CA ARG A 196 -7.05 1.12 -34.16
C ARG A 196 -8.56 0.92 -34.29
N LEU A 197 -9.05 -0.28 -34.03
CA LEU A 197 -10.50 -0.58 -34.00
C LEU A 197 -11.21 0.20 -32.88
N ILE A 198 -10.63 0.26 -31.67
CA ILE A 198 -11.20 1.02 -30.55
C ILE A 198 -11.13 2.54 -30.82
N GLN A 199 -10.07 3.04 -31.45
CA GLN A 199 -9.98 4.44 -31.90
C GLN A 199 -11.08 4.80 -32.92
N GLN A 200 -11.32 3.93 -33.90
CA GLN A 200 -12.39 4.11 -34.88
C GLN A 200 -13.77 4.06 -34.21
N ALA A 201 -14.00 3.11 -33.30
CA ALA A 201 -15.24 3.02 -32.53
C ALA A 201 -15.48 4.26 -31.65
N LEU A 202 -14.45 4.77 -30.94
CA LEU A 202 -14.54 6.01 -30.18
C LEU A 202 -14.90 7.20 -31.08
N ARG A 203 -14.22 7.34 -32.23
CA ARG A 203 -14.49 8.40 -33.21
C ARG A 203 -15.91 8.31 -33.81
N GLN A 204 -16.44 7.09 -34.00
CA GLN A 204 -17.83 6.87 -34.46
C GLN A 204 -18.88 7.12 -33.37
N VAL A 205 -18.63 6.70 -32.12
CA VAL A 205 -19.59 6.88 -31.00
C VAL A 205 -19.81 8.35 -30.66
N PHE A 206 -18.78 9.19 -30.80
CA PHE A 206 -18.85 10.63 -30.54
C PHE A 206 -18.97 11.49 -31.81
N GLN A 207 -19.17 10.88 -32.98
CA GLN A 207 -19.42 11.59 -34.24
C GLN A 207 -20.82 12.24 -34.21
N GLY A 208 -20.85 13.56 -34.33
CA GLY A 208 -22.11 14.33 -34.35
C GLY A 208 -22.73 14.63 -32.98
N GLN A 209 -22.10 14.23 -31.86
CA GLN A 209 -22.59 14.64 -30.54
C GLN A 209 -22.32 16.14 -30.32
N ALA A 210 -23.39 16.91 -30.10
CA ALA A 210 -23.30 18.36 -29.94
C ALA A 210 -22.39 18.74 -28.76
N GLY A 211 -21.48 19.69 -28.98
CA GLY A 211 -20.50 20.14 -27.98
C GLY A 211 -19.31 19.21 -27.75
N VAL A 212 -19.22 18.06 -28.45
CA VAL A 212 -18.12 17.10 -28.31
C VAL A 212 -17.35 16.98 -29.62
N ARG A 213 -16.01 17.05 -29.55
CA ARG A 213 -15.10 16.83 -30.68
C ARG A 213 -14.06 15.79 -30.31
N VAL A 214 -13.95 14.70 -31.07
CA VAL A 214 -12.75 13.84 -31.01
C VAL A 214 -11.65 14.49 -31.85
N LEU A 215 -10.45 14.58 -31.30
CA LEU A 215 -9.29 15.13 -31.99
C LEU A 215 -8.71 14.13 -33.00
N ASP A 216 -8.17 14.64 -34.10
CA ASP A 216 -7.46 13.84 -35.08
C ASP A 216 -6.07 13.43 -34.59
N THR A 217 -5.44 14.25 -33.74
CA THR A 217 -4.14 13.93 -33.15
C THR A 217 -4.25 12.91 -32.01
N ASP A 218 -3.67 11.73 -32.19
CA ASP A 218 -3.48 10.73 -31.14
C ASP A 218 -2.11 10.88 -30.44
N VAL A 219 -2.05 10.67 -29.11
CA VAL A 219 -0.78 10.62 -28.35
C VAL A 219 -0.29 9.17 -28.21
N PRO A 220 0.91 8.81 -28.72
CA PRO A 220 1.39 7.43 -28.72
C PRO A 220 2.00 7.02 -27.37
N ALA A 221 1.87 5.74 -27.03
CA ALA A 221 2.56 5.13 -25.89
C ALA A 221 4.07 4.95 -26.18
N ILE A 222 4.88 5.96 -25.82
CA ILE A 222 6.35 5.94 -25.97
C ILE A 222 7.06 6.42 -24.70
N GLU A 223 8.24 5.87 -24.43
CA GLU A 223 9.08 6.18 -23.25
C GLU A 223 9.52 7.65 -23.16
N ALA A 224 9.44 8.40 -24.26
CA ALA A 224 9.77 9.82 -24.27
C ALA A 224 8.96 10.62 -23.24
N TYR A 225 7.67 10.30 -23.02
CA TYR A 225 6.83 11.02 -22.07
C TYR A 225 7.25 10.80 -20.60
N PRO A 226 7.39 9.55 -20.09
CA PRO A 226 8.00 9.31 -18.77
C PRO A 226 9.40 9.94 -18.62
N ARG A 227 10.28 9.73 -19.61
CA ARG A 227 11.66 10.25 -19.58
C ARG A 227 11.73 11.78 -19.60
N ALA A 228 10.70 12.46 -20.10
CA ALA A 228 10.58 13.91 -20.07
C ALA A 228 10.16 14.41 -18.67
N ALA A 229 9.16 13.76 -18.07
CA ALA A 229 8.75 14.04 -16.68
C ALA A 229 9.91 13.84 -15.69
N THR A 230 10.63 12.70 -15.75
CA THR A 230 11.80 12.43 -14.89
C THR A 230 12.95 13.44 -15.06
N ARG A 231 12.98 14.20 -16.16
CA ARG A 231 14.00 15.23 -16.44
C ARG A 231 13.52 16.65 -16.16
N GLY A 232 12.28 16.84 -15.73
CA GLY A 232 11.68 18.17 -15.58
C GLY A 232 11.63 18.98 -16.89
N LEU A 233 11.42 18.29 -18.03
CA LEU A 233 11.47 18.91 -19.37
C LEU A 233 10.22 18.59 -20.20
N PRO A 234 9.86 19.45 -21.16
CA PRO A 234 8.84 19.12 -22.15
C PRO A 234 9.33 18.04 -23.12
N VAL A 235 8.44 17.12 -23.48
CA VAL A 235 8.73 15.93 -24.28
C VAL A 235 9.32 16.26 -25.66
N HIS A 236 8.94 17.38 -26.27
CA HIS A 236 9.46 17.81 -27.57
C HIS A 236 10.92 18.27 -27.51
N ARG A 237 11.42 18.70 -26.33
CA ARG A 237 12.85 18.95 -26.10
C ARG A 237 13.63 17.64 -25.92
N VAL A 238 12.98 16.59 -25.40
CA VAL A 238 13.57 15.25 -25.13
C VAL A 238 13.51 14.32 -26.34
N GLU A 239 12.55 14.50 -27.25
CA GLU A 239 12.45 13.74 -28.50
C GLU A 239 11.95 14.63 -29.66
N TYR A 240 12.91 15.18 -30.39
CA TYR A 240 12.71 16.07 -31.54
C TYR A 240 12.89 15.37 -32.91
N ARG A 241 13.28 14.09 -32.93
CA ARG A 241 13.40 13.23 -34.12
C ARG A 241 12.84 11.85 -33.81
N GLN A 242 12.27 11.20 -34.82
CA GLN A 242 11.71 9.85 -34.72
C GLN A 242 12.85 8.82 -34.74
N PRO A 243 12.94 7.89 -33.76
CA PRO A 243 13.93 6.82 -33.79
C PRO A 243 13.74 5.89 -34.99
N THR A 244 14.86 5.44 -35.58
CA THR A 244 14.87 4.45 -36.67
C THR A 244 14.15 3.16 -36.25
N GLY A 245 13.27 2.65 -37.12
CA GLY A 245 12.48 1.45 -36.86
C GLY A 245 11.19 1.64 -36.05
N ARG A 246 10.90 2.86 -35.54
CA ARG A 246 9.64 3.14 -34.83
C ARG A 246 8.56 3.68 -35.77
N ASN A 247 7.37 3.07 -35.75
CA ASN A 247 6.22 3.51 -36.56
C ASN A 247 5.51 4.77 -36.01
N ALA A 248 5.66 5.09 -34.72
CA ALA A 248 5.04 6.27 -34.11
C ALA A 248 5.84 7.56 -34.38
N PRO A 249 5.15 8.69 -34.67
CA PRO A 249 5.79 9.99 -34.92
C PRO A 249 6.65 10.46 -33.73
N ALA A 250 7.59 11.37 -34.00
CA ALA A 250 8.39 12.02 -32.95
C ALA A 250 7.49 12.83 -32.00
N ALA A 251 7.79 12.86 -30.70
CA ALA A 251 6.98 13.60 -29.73
C ALA A 251 6.83 15.10 -30.07
N LEU A 252 7.87 15.75 -30.64
CA LEU A 252 7.77 17.10 -31.22
C LEU A 252 6.70 17.23 -32.32
N ALA A 253 6.55 16.23 -33.19
CA ALA A 253 5.53 16.23 -34.23
C ALA A 253 4.12 16.04 -33.63
N THR A 254 3.97 15.14 -32.65
CA THR A 254 2.72 14.94 -31.92
C THR A 254 2.27 16.20 -31.18
N MET A 255 3.18 16.89 -30.47
CA MET A 255 2.85 18.14 -29.76
C MET A 255 2.52 19.28 -30.72
N ARG A 256 3.22 19.38 -31.88
CA ARG A 256 2.87 20.38 -32.91
C ARG A 256 1.49 20.13 -33.51
N ALA A 257 1.16 18.87 -33.82
CA ALA A 257 -0.16 18.50 -34.33
C ALA A 257 -1.26 18.83 -33.32
N LEU A 258 -1.11 18.38 -32.06
CA LEU A 258 -2.08 18.61 -30.99
C LEU A 258 -2.30 20.10 -30.71
N ALA A 259 -1.22 20.88 -30.61
CA ALA A 259 -1.33 22.32 -30.37
C ALA A 259 -1.93 23.07 -31.56
N GLY A 260 -1.56 22.71 -32.80
CA GLY A 260 -2.13 23.31 -34.01
C GLY A 260 -3.61 22.95 -34.24
N GLU A 261 -4.05 21.79 -33.76
CA GLU A 261 -5.43 21.35 -33.83
C GLU A 261 -6.33 22.00 -32.76
N LEU A 262 -5.79 22.22 -31.57
CA LEU A 262 -6.47 22.88 -30.44
C LEU A 262 -6.47 24.42 -30.56
N PHE A 263 -5.41 25.01 -31.10
CA PHE A 263 -5.22 26.47 -31.16
C PHE A 263 -4.80 26.93 -32.57
N PRO A 264 -5.66 26.79 -33.60
CA PRO A 264 -5.34 27.16 -34.98
C PRO A 264 -4.88 28.62 -35.14
N GLN A 265 -5.33 29.53 -34.27
CA GLN A 265 -4.89 30.93 -34.22
C GLN A 265 -3.38 31.14 -33.97
N TRP A 266 -2.65 30.09 -33.56
CA TRP A 266 -1.21 30.12 -33.30
C TRP A 266 -0.42 29.11 -34.15
N GLN A 267 -1.03 28.53 -35.19
CA GLN A 267 -0.43 27.48 -36.02
C GLN A 267 0.92 27.89 -36.64
N ASP A 268 1.06 29.14 -37.10
CA ASP A 268 2.32 29.70 -37.60
C ASP A 268 3.44 29.71 -36.55
N ARG A 269 3.12 29.94 -35.27
CA ARG A 269 4.10 29.91 -34.18
C ARG A 269 4.53 28.48 -33.88
N PHE A 270 3.59 27.54 -33.84
CA PHE A 270 3.89 26.11 -33.65
C PHE A 270 4.71 25.51 -34.79
N ALA A 271 4.58 26.03 -36.01
CA ALA A 271 5.40 25.66 -37.17
C ALA A 271 6.86 26.13 -37.05
N GLN A 272 7.12 27.28 -36.40
CA GLN A 272 8.46 27.82 -36.19
C GLN A 272 9.29 27.05 -35.15
N VAL A 273 8.62 26.34 -34.23
CA VAL A 273 9.25 25.52 -33.18
C VAL A 273 10.08 24.38 -33.80
N LYS A 274 11.41 24.40 -33.60
CA LYS A 274 12.36 23.47 -34.26
C LYS A 274 13.35 22.85 -33.27
N ALA A 275 13.93 21.72 -33.65
CA ALA A 275 15.00 21.08 -32.90
C ALA A 275 16.18 22.05 -32.67
N GLY A 276 16.37 22.48 -31.42
CA GLY A 276 17.48 23.35 -31.00
C GLY A 276 17.14 24.82 -30.80
N THR A 277 15.93 25.29 -31.11
CA THR A 277 15.56 26.71 -30.90
C THR A 277 15.43 27.12 -29.43
N TRP A 278 15.48 26.15 -28.51
CA TRP A 278 15.32 26.34 -27.06
C TRP A 278 16.52 27.03 -26.39
N CYS A 279 17.69 27.08 -27.04
CA CYS A 279 18.91 27.69 -26.51
C CYS A 279 18.95 29.21 -26.72
N ALA A 280 17.87 29.91 -26.38
CA ALA A 280 17.87 31.37 -26.28
C ALA A 280 18.58 31.80 -24.99
N ARG A 281 19.64 32.61 -25.11
CA ARG A 281 20.23 33.30 -23.95
C ARG A 281 19.18 34.22 -23.31
N PRO A 282 19.18 34.42 -21.98
CA PRO A 282 18.40 35.48 -21.37
C PRO A 282 18.82 36.83 -21.99
N ALA A 283 17.84 37.71 -22.24
CA ALA A 283 18.11 39.03 -22.78
C ALA A 283 18.76 39.89 -21.69
N ASP A 284 20.00 40.31 -21.91
CA ASP A 284 20.81 41.00 -20.91
C ASP A 284 20.35 42.45 -20.72
N THR A 285 19.56 42.69 -19.68
CA THR A 285 19.04 44.03 -19.33
C THR A 285 20.09 44.84 -18.58
N SER A 286 21.17 45.21 -19.25
CA SER A 286 22.15 46.18 -18.77
C SER A 286 21.93 47.56 -19.39
N SER A 287 22.12 48.62 -18.60
CA SER A 287 21.86 50.00 -19.00
C SER A 287 23.15 50.77 -19.25
N SER A 288 23.29 51.39 -20.43
CA SER A 288 24.05 52.66 -20.57
C SER A 288 23.95 53.32 -21.96
N ARG A 289 23.44 54.55 -21.92
CA ARG A 289 23.87 55.75 -22.67
C ARG A 289 24.81 55.58 -23.89
N SER A 290 24.21 55.75 -25.07
CA SER A 290 24.63 56.69 -26.14
C SER A 290 26.09 56.69 -26.65
N ARG A 291 26.27 56.35 -27.95
CA ARG A 291 27.04 57.21 -28.87
C ARG A 291 26.70 57.01 -30.36
N ALA A 292 27.12 58.01 -31.14
CA ALA A 292 26.80 58.34 -32.52
C ALA A 292 26.81 57.23 -33.60
N ALA A 293 26.03 57.52 -34.65
CA ALA A 293 25.97 56.82 -35.93
C ALA A 293 27.28 56.78 -36.73
N LEU A 294 27.38 55.83 -37.68
CA LEU A 294 27.56 56.17 -39.10
C LEU A 294 27.19 55.02 -40.06
N ARG A 295 27.14 55.33 -41.36
CA ARG A 295 26.52 54.57 -42.45
C ARG A 295 27.44 53.48 -43.04
N SER A 296 26.85 52.41 -43.60
CA SER A 296 27.10 51.96 -44.99
C SER A 296 26.11 50.86 -45.44
N THR A 297 26.05 50.60 -46.75
CA THR A 297 25.04 49.81 -47.47
C THR A 297 25.54 48.40 -47.90
N PRO A 298 24.64 47.47 -48.33
CA PRO A 298 24.97 46.05 -48.52
C PRO A 298 25.55 45.68 -49.90
N GLY A 299 26.14 44.48 -50.00
CA GLY A 299 26.55 43.84 -51.26
C GLY A 299 26.03 42.41 -51.39
N GLN A 300 25.67 41.99 -52.61
CA GLN A 300 25.11 40.68 -52.94
C GLN A 300 26.17 39.69 -53.51
N PRO A 301 25.86 38.38 -53.66
CA PRO A 301 26.88 37.31 -53.73
C PRO A 301 27.38 36.96 -55.14
N ARG A 302 28.37 36.06 -55.19
CA ARG A 302 28.71 35.22 -56.36
C ARG A 302 28.86 33.75 -55.97
N ALA A 303 28.73 32.87 -56.96
CA ALA A 303 28.62 31.40 -56.82
C ALA A 303 29.88 30.68 -57.33
N ILE A 304 29.72 29.43 -57.83
CA ILE A 304 30.75 28.50 -58.37
C ILE A 304 31.44 27.71 -57.23
N THR A 305 31.61 26.38 -57.24
CA THR A 305 31.61 25.34 -58.32
C THR A 305 30.95 24.02 -57.89
N GLU A 306 30.51 23.21 -58.85
CA GLU A 306 30.37 21.73 -58.76
C GLU A 306 31.51 21.08 -59.61
N PRO A 307 31.85 19.77 -59.54
CA PRO A 307 31.07 18.76 -60.31
C PRO A 307 31.18 17.26 -59.82
N ALA A 308 30.62 16.36 -60.64
CA ALA A 308 30.85 14.90 -60.75
C ALA A 308 30.18 13.96 -59.71
N SER A 309 29.08 13.24 -60.01
CA SER A 309 28.84 12.12 -60.97
C SER A 309 29.41 10.76 -60.52
N THR A 310 28.62 9.67 -60.47
CA THR A 310 28.37 8.77 -61.63
C THR A 310 27.23 7.75 -61.39
N ARG A 311 26.30 7.59 -62.37
CA ARG A 311 25.38 6.47 -62.78
C ARG A 311 24.73 5.54 -61.69
N ALA A 312 23.41 5.26 -61.64
CA ALA A 312 22.42 4.74 -62.64
C ALA A 312 22.69 3.28 -63.10
N ARG A 313 21.77 2.29 -63.22
CA ARG A 313 20.32 2.16 -63.58
C ARG A 313 19.64 1.05 -62.72
N SER A 314 18.33 0.78 -62.57
CA SER A 314 17.01 1.07 -63.23
C SER A 314 16.46 0.02 -64.24
N PHE A 315 15.11 -0.22 -64.21
CA PHE A 315 14.27 -1.18 -64.98
C PHE A 315 14.24 -2.65 -64.48
N ASP A 316 13.16 -3.47 -64.60
CA ASP A 316 11.74 -3.23 -64.97
C ASP A 316 10.77 -4.32 -64.40
N ALA A 317 9.45 -4.19 -64.63
CA ALA A 317 8.44 -5.26 -64.46
C ALA A 317 8.16 -6.04 -65.76
N PRO A 318 7.50 -7.23 -65.72
CA PRO A 318 6.21 -7.35 -66.44
C PRO A 318 5.19 -8.36 -65.83
N THR A 319 4.09 -8.62 -66.56
CA THR A 319 2.90 -9.40 -66.16
C THR A 319 2.60 -10.59 -67.08
N GLY A 320 1.77 -11.57 -66.64
CA GLY A 320 0.74 -12.16 -67.54
C GLY A 320 0.46 -13.69 -67.62
N LYS A 321 -0.59 -14.15 -66.90
CA LYS A 321 -1.71 -15.06 -67.32
C LYS A 321 -1.53 -16.52 -67.85
N LEU A 322 -2.63 -17.29 -67.70
CA LEU A 322 -3.04 -18.61 -68.25
C LEU A 322 -2.35 -19.87 -67.63
N GLY A 323 -3.01 -21.04 -67.48
CA GLY A 323 -4.44 -21.40 -67.64
C GLY A 323 -4.71 -22.92 -67.71
N THR A 324 -5.95 -23.40 -67.44
CA THR A 324 -6.47 -24.81 -67.53
C THR A 324 -5.96 -25.81 -66.44
N ALA A 325 -6.67 -26.86 -65.98
CA ALA A 325 -8.09 -27.31 -66.10
C ALA A 325 -8.54 -28.24 -64.91
N LEU A 326 -9.82 -28.63 -64.91
CA LEU A 326 -10.62 -29.41 -63.92
C LEU A 326 -10.52 -30.96 -64.13
N PRO A 327 -11.14 -31.91 -63.34
CA PRO A 327 -12.40 -31.78 -62.56
C PRO A 327 -12.63 -32.60 -61.23
N THR A 328 -13.86 -32.44 -60.68
CA THR A 328 -14.59 -33.26 -59.65
C THR A 328 -14.20 -33.12 -58.15
N SER A 329 -15.11 -33.13 -57.15
CA SER A 329 -16.60 -33.15 -57.12
C SER A 329 -17.23 -32.52 -55.85
N ARG A 330 -18.53 -32.11 -55.95
CA ARG A 330 -19.64 -31.94 -54.95
C ARG A 330 -19.37 -32.29 -53.46
N CYS A 331 -20.01 -31.72 -52.43
CA CYS A 331 -21.09 -30.71 -52.21
C CYS A 331 -21.04 -30.32 -50.68
N LEU A 332 -21.51 -29.19 -50.12
CA LEU A 332 -22.89 -28.67 -50.00
C LEU A 332 -22.86 -27.36 -49.13
N GLY A 333 -23.93 -26.55 -49.15
CA GLY A 333 -24.36 -25.73 -47.99
C GLY A 333 -23.54 -24.51 -47.54
N ARG A 334 -23.76 -23.35 -48.17
CA ARG A 334 -23.53 -22.02 -47.54
C ARG A 334 -24.83 -21.52 -46.93
N THR A 335 -24.88 -21.32 -45.61
CA THR A 335 -25.86 -20.39 -44.98
C THR A 335 -25.26 -18.99 -44.97
N ALA A 336 -26.01 -18.02 -45.48
CA ALA A 336 -25.61 -16.61 -45.38
C ALA A 336 -25.91 -16.10 -43.97
N VAL A 337 -24.88 -15.58 -43.28
CA VAL A 337 -25.09 -14.65 -42.17
C VAL A 337 -25.51 -13.33 -42.79
N ALA A 338 -26.69 -12.82 -42.41
CA ALA A 338 -27.14 -11.51 -42.87
C ALA A 338 -26.30 -10.41 -42.20
N ASP A 339 -25.73 -9.51 -42.99
CA ASP A 339 -25.04 -8.33 -42.48
C ASP A 339 -26.03 -7.44 -41.73
N LEU A 340 -25.90 -7.38 -40.40
CA LEU A 340 -26.62 -6.42 -39.55
C LEU A 340 -26.16 -5.01 -39.94
N THR A 341 -27.08 -4.18 -40.41
CA THR A 341 -26.71 -2.90 -40.99
C THR A 341 -26.27 -1.91 -39.91
N GLN A 342 -25.56 -0.87 -40.33
CA GLN A 342 -25.06 0.18 -39.44
C GLN A 342 -26.19 0.89 -38.66
N GLN A 343 -27.42 0.87 -39.18
CA GLN A 343 -28.62 1.41 -38.51
C GLN A 343 -29.23 0.41 -37.50
N ASP A 344 -29.27 -0.89 -37.82
CA ASP A 344 -29.79 -1.93 -36.90
C ASP A 344 -29.00 -1.97 -35.59
N MET A 345 -27.68 -1.82 -35.68
CA MET A 345 -26.79 -1.85 -34.52
C MET A 345 -26.88 -0.57 -33.69
N ALA A 346 -27.10 0.59 -34.32
CA ALA A 346 -27.39 1.84 -33.61
C ALA A 346 -28.75 1.80 -32.89
N ALA A 347 -29.80 1.29 -33.53
CA ALA A 347 -31.12 1.14 -32.93
C ALA A 347 -31.09 0.23 -31.67
N LYS A 348 -30.37 -0.89 -31.72
CA LYS A 348 -30.20 -1.81 -30.57
C LYS A 348 -29.37 -1.23 -29.42
N LEU A 349 -28.64 -0.13 -29.64
CA LEU A 349 -27.93 0.61 -28.59
C LEU A 349 -28.76 1.72 -27.93
N LEU A 350 -29.94 2.04 -28.50
CA LEU A 350 -30.82 3.14 -28.07
C LEU A 350 -32.15 2.66 -27.45
N ALA A 351 -32.44 1.36 -27.46
CA ALA A 351 -33.66 0.80 -26.88
C ALA A 351 -33.69 0.92 -25.34
N SER A 352 -34.81 1.39 -24.79
CA SER A 352 -35.03 1.61 -23.36
C SER A 352 -35.29 0.35 -22.53
N GLY A 353 -35.39 -0.82 -23.17
CA GLY A 353 -35.51 -2.12 -22.51
C GLY A 353 -35.29 -3.27 -23.50
N PHE A 354 -34.67 -4.36 -23.04
CA PHE A 354 -34.50 -5.59 -23.82
C PHE A 354 -35.61 -6.60 -23.48
N GLU A 355 -36.69 -6.61 -24.26
CA GLU A 355 -37.50 -7.83 -24.37
C GLU A 355 -36.76 -8.87 -25.22
N ARG A 356 -36.91 -10.15 -24.86
CA ARG A 356 -36.24 -11.26 -25.55
C ARG A 356 -37.20 -12.00 -26.48
N THR A 357 -37.10 -11.75 -27.77
CA THR A 357 -37.78 -12.54 -28.81
C THR A 357 -36.79 -13.11 -29.83
N SER A 358 -36.67 -14.44 -29.81
CA SER A 358 -35.97 -15.30 -30.79
C SER A 358 -34.44 -15.15 -30.91
N PRO A 359 -33.77 -16.15 -31.50
CA PRO A 359 -33.50 -17.45 -30.87
C PRO A 359 -32.08 -17.52 -30.31
N THR A 360 -31.77 -18.57 -29.54
CA THR A 360 -30.53 -18.73 -28.76
C THR A 360 -29.26 -18.78 -29.63
N ALA A 361 -28.67 -17.62 -29.92
CA ALA A 361 -27.33 -17.49 -30.48
C ALA A 361 -26.25 -17.75 -29.41
N ALA A 362 -25.08 -18.23 -29.84
CA ALA A 362 -24.04 -18.76 -28.97
C ALA A 362 -23.39 -17.70 -28.03
N ALA A 363 -22.71 -18.21 -26.99
CA ALA A 363 -22.20 -17.42 -25.87
C ALA A 363 -21.23 -16.29 -26.29
N LEU A 364 -21.33 -15.16 -25.59
CA LEU A 364 -20.34 -14.09 -25.65
C LEU A 364 -18.98 -14.59 -25.15
N THR A 365 -17.92 -14.22 -25.86
CA THR A 365 -16.52 -14.44 -25.45
C THR A 365 -16.18 -13.67 -24.19
N ASP A 366 -15.30 -14.23 -23.37
CA ASP A 366 -14.87 -13.64 -22.10
C ASP A 366 -14.16 -12.29 -22.23
N PRO A 367 -14.20 -11.44 -21.20
CA PRO A 367 -13.32 -10.29 -21.08
C PRO A 367 -11.84 -10.71 -21.12
N ILE A 368 -11.01 -9.92 -21.80
CA ILE A 368 -9.55 -10.14 -21.92
C ILE A 368 -8.77 -9.27 -20.89
N ALA A 369 -9.48 -8.65 -19.94
CA ALA A 369 -8.91 -7.89 -18.82
C ALA A 369 -9.81 -7.96 -17.58
N ASP A 370 -9.26 -7.63 -16.41
CA ASP A 370 -9.99 -7.53 -15.14
C ASP A 370 -11.23 -6.63 -15.30
N THR A 371 -12.42 -7.20 -15.10
CA THR A 371 -13.71 -6.60 -15.45
C THR A 371 -14.73 -6.84 -14.33
N PRO A 372 -15.24 -5.79 -13.65
CA PRO A 372 -16.34 -5.95 -12.71
C PRO A 372 -17.63 -6.30 -13.46
N MET A 373 -18.32 -7.35 -13.03
CA MET A 373 -19.58 -7.82 -13.59
C MET A 373 -20.51 -8.35 -12.50
N VAL A 374 -21.82 -8.33 -12.74
CA VAL A 374 -22.80 -9.00 -11.88
C VAL A 374 -23.18 -10.31 -12.54
N VAL A 375 -23.03 -11.41 -11.82
CA VAL A 375 -23.36 -12.77 -12.26
C VAL A 375 -24.46 -13.35 -11.39
N THR A 376 -25.23 -14.31 -11.91
CA THR A 376 -26.19 -15.04 -11.07
C THR A 376 -25.53 -16.22 -10.36
N LEU A 377 -26.13 -16.62 -9.24
CA LEU A 377 -25.70 -17.77 -8.44
C LEU A 377 -25.59 -19.07 -9.26
N ASP A 378 -26.44 -19.26 -10.27
CA ASP A 378 -26.43 -20.42 -11.18
C ASP A 378 -25.23 -20.41 -12.15
N GLN A 379 -24.70 -19.22 -12.45
CA GLN A 379 -23.53 -19.05 -13.32
C GLN A 379 -22.22 -19.33 -12.57
N LEU A 380 -22.25 -19.47 -11.24
CA LEU A 380 -21.08 -19.67 -10.39
C LEU A 380 -20.93 -21.12 -9.93
N ARG A 381 -19.71 -21.64 -10.05
CA ARG A 381 -19.25 -22.93 -9.52
C ARG A 381 -18.09 -22.70 -8.53
N PRO A 382 -17.92 -23.56 -7.52
CA PRO A 382 -16.68 -23.59 -6.75
C PRO A 382 -15.51 -24.00 -7.65
N TYR A 383 -14.28 -23.78 -7.20
CA TYR A 383 -13.10 -24.37 -7.84
C TYR A 383 -12.98 -25.87 -7.50
N ASP A 384 -12.81 -26.75 -8.50
CA ASP A 384 -12.82 -28.22 -8.31
C ASP A 384 -11.64 -28.76 -7.50
N HIS A 385 -10.58 -27.95 -7.36
CA HIS A 385 -9.36 -28.30 -6.63
C HIS A 385 -9.13 -27.34 -5.46
N ASP A 386 -10.19 -27.03 -4.70
CA ASP A 386 -10.06 -26.34 -3.42
C ASP A 386 -9.15 -27.16 -2.47
N PRO A 387 -8.07 -26.59 -1.93
CA PRO A 387 -7.26 -27.25 -0.90
C PRO A 387 -8.06 -27.60 0.37
N ARG A 388 -9.17 -26.92 0.63
CA ARG A 388 -10.02 -27.14 1.81
C ARG A 388 -11.04 -28.24 1.55
N VAL A 389 -10.88 -29.36 2.26
CA VAL A 389 -11.79 -30.52 2.24
C VAL A 389 -12.74 -30.47 3.44
N THR A 390 -12.29 -29.87 4.55
CA THR A 390 -13.05 -29.76 5.80
C THR A 390 -14.02 -28.56 5.81
N ARG A 391 -15.13 -28.66 6.56
CA ARG A 391 -16.04 -27.52 6.75
C ARG A 391 -15.35 -26.47 7.63
N ASN A 392 -15.28 -25.22 7.14
CA ASN A 392 -14.71 -24.10 7.87
C ASN A 392 -15.37 -23.96 9.27
N PRO A 393 -14.61 -23.92 10.39
CA PRO A 393 -15.22 -23.76 11.72
C PRO A 393 -16.03 -22.46 11.85
N ALA A 394 -15.59 -21.35 11.24
CA ALA A 394 -16.28 -20.05 11.28
C ALA A 394 -17.46 -19.95 10.28
N TYR A 395 -17.99 -21.07 9.78
CA TYR A 395 -19.02 -21.06 8.72
C TYR A 395 -20.30 -20.32 9.14
N GLU A 396 -20.81 -20.59 10.35
CA GLU A 396 -22.06 -19.98 10.81
C GLU A 396 -21.90 -18.48 11.12
N ASP A 397 -20.75 -18.04 11.63
CA ASP A 397 -20.46 -16.62 11.86
C ASP A 397 -20.38 -15.84 10.54
N ILE A 398 -19.73 -16.41 9.53
CA ILE A 398 -19.67 -15.83 8.17
C ILE A 398 -21.08 -15.83 7.55
N LYS A 399 -21.90 -16.87 7.78
CA LYS A 399 -23.30 -16.96 7.32
C LYS A 399 -24.18 -15.90 7.99
N ALA A 400 -24.02 -15.66 9.29
CA ALA A 400 -24.71 -14.60 10.01
C ALA A 400 -24.30 -13.21 9.49
N SER A 401 -23.00 -12.95 9.37
CA SER A 401 -22.49 -11.65 8.91
C SER A 401 -22.91 -11.31 7.47
N ILE A 402 -22.90 -12.29 6.55
CA ILE A 402 -23.38 -12.12 5.18
C ILE A 402 -24.92 -11.95 5.14
N ARG A 403 -25.67 -12.63 6.01
CA ARG A 403 -27.14 -12.46 6.10
C ARG A 403 -27.52 -11.04 6.51
N GLU A 404 -26.78 -10.45 7.45
CA GLU A 404 -26.99 -9.09 7.93
C GLU A 404 -26.48 -8.05 6.92
N ARG A 405 -25.16 -7.94 6.73
CA ARG A 405 -24.50 -6.83 6.00
C ARG A 405 -24.43 -7.05 4.49
N GLY A 406 -24.61 -8.28 4.01
CA GLY A 406 -24.35 -8.66 2.62
C GLY A 406 -22.90 -9.05 2.38
N LEU A 407 -22.43 -8.93 1.14
CA LEU A 407 -21.09 -9.37 0.74
C LEU A 407 -20.15 -8.17 0.60
N ASP A 408 -19.45 -7.82 1.69
CA ASP A 408 -18.61 -6.61 1.82
C ASP A 408 -17.55 -6.43 0.69
N ALA A 409 -17.08 -7.54 0.10
CA ALA A 409 -16.08 -7.53 -0.97
C ALA A 409 -16.46 -8.48 -2.12
N PRO A 410 -16.48 -8.00 -3.38
CA PRO A 410 -16.84 -8.83 -4.54
C PRO A 410 -15.75 -9.89 -4.80
N PRO A 411 -16.10 -11.18 -4.95
CA PRO A 411 -15.11 -12.24 -5.16
C PRO A 411 -14.52 -12.17 -6.57
N ALA A 412 -13.26 -12.57 -6.68
CA ALA A 412 -12.61 -12.73 -7.98
C ALA A 412 -13.10 -14.02 -8.66
N ILE A 413 -13.46 -13.95 -9.92
CA ILE A 413 -13.96 -15.08 -10.72
C ILE A 413 -13.20 -15.21 -12.03
N THR A 414 -13.22 -16.37 -12.65
CA THR A 414 -12.69 -16.61 -13.99
C THR A 414 -13.51 -17.68 -14.71
N ARG A 415 -13.18 -18.00 -15.97
CA ARG A 415 -13.84 -19.06 -16.75
C ARG A 415 -12.79 -19.87 -17.50
N ARG A 416 -12.86 -21.19 -17.40
CA ARG A 416 -12.03 -22.08 -18.21
C ARG A 416 -12.40 -21.94 -19.70
N PRO A 417 -11.43 -22.01 -20.64
CA PRO A 417 -11.71 -21.82 -22.06
C PRO A 417 -12.72 -22.84 -22.59
N GLY A 418 -13.91 -22.36 -22.98
CA GLY A 418 -15.00 -23.19 -23.52
C GLY A 418 -16.02 -23.70 -22.49
N GLU A 419 -15.81 -23.50 -21.18
CA GLU A 419 -16.83 -23.82 -20.17
C GLU A 419 -17.96 -22.76 -20.13
N PRO A 420 -19.21 -23.14 -19.77
CA PRO A 420 -20.33 -22.20 -19.70
C PRO A 420 -20.46 -21.46 -18.36
N HIS A 421 -19.80 -21.93 -17.29
CA HIS A 421 -19.89 -21.37 -15.93
C HIS A 421 -18.63 -20.58 -15.55
N TYR A 422 -18.74 -19.65 -14.61
CA TYR A 422 -17.60 -19.02 -13.94
C TYR A 422 -17.22 -19.80 -12.67
N ILE A 423 -15.93 -19.84 -12.36
CA ILE A 423 -15.36 -20.42 -11.13
C ILE A 423 -14.71 -19.34 -10.26
N ILE A 424 -14.73 -19.54 -8.94
CA ILE A 424 -14.03 -18.65 -7.99
C ILE A 424 -12.52 -18.74 -8.21
N ARG A 425 -11.86 -17.60 -8.47
CA ARG A 425 -10.45 -17.54 -8.86
C ARG A 425 -9.49 -17.72 -7.69
N ASN A 426 -9.61 -16.88 -6.67
CA ASN A 426 -8.94 -17.00 -5.38
C ASN A 426 -10.02 -16.73 -4.32
N GLY A 427 -10.07 -17.52 -3.24
CA GLY A 427 -10.73 -17.12 -2.00
C GLY A 427 -12.24 -16.85 -2.08
N GLY A 428 -13.07 -17.89 -1.96
CA GLY A 428 -14.52 -17.66 -1.92
C GLY A 428 -15.46 -18.85 -2.00
N ASN A 429 -14.97 -20.09 -2.14
CA ASN A 429 -15.84 -21.27 -2.24
C ASN A 429 -16.79 -21.41 -1.02
N THR A 430 -16.29 -21.17 0.19
CA THR A 430 -17.12 -21.12 1.42
C THR A 430 -18.19 -20.01 1.37
N ARG A 431 -17.85 -18.83 0.82
CA ARG A 431 -18.82 -17.73 0.65
C ARG A 431 -19.87 -18.08 -0.39
N LEU A 432 -19.49 -18.76 -1.48
CA LEU A 432 -20.42 -19.25 -2.50
C LEU A 432 -21.38 -20.32 -1.96
N ALA A 433 -20.90 -21.22 -1.09
CA ALA A 433 -21.75 -22.18 -0.38
C ALA A 433 -22.78 -21.47 0.51
N ILE A 434 -22.32 -20.52 1.33
CA ILE A 434 -23.16 -19.68 2.19
C ILE A 434 -24.21 -18.90 1.37
N LEU A 435 -23.85 -18.31 0.23
CA LEU A 435 -24.77 -17.59 -0.65
C LEU A 435 -25.84 -18.52 -1.26
N ARG A 436 -25.49 -19.76 -1.61
CA ARG A 436 -26.47 -20.79 -2.03
C ARG A 436 -27.46 -21.15 -0.93
N GLU A 437 -26.96 -21.27 0.30
CA GLU A 437 -27.77 -21.60 1.46
C GLU A 437 -28.72 -20.43 1.83
N LEU A 438 -28.21 -19.20 1.90
CA LEU A 438 -29.00 -17.99 2.15
C LEU A 438 -30.05 -17.73 1.05
N TRP A 439 -29.72 -17.97 -0.23
CA TRP A 439 -30.72 -17.93 -1.31
C TRP A 439 -31.74 -19.08 -1.22
N SER A 440 -31.36 -20.23 -0.67
CA SER A 440 -32.30 -21.32 -0.38
C SER A 440 -33.31 -20.89 0.68
N GLU A 441 -32.82 -20.35 1.81
CA GLU A 441 -33.60 -19.90 2.98
C GLU A 441 -34.50 -18.68 2.68
N THR A 442 -33.96 -17.63 2.06
CA THR A 442 -34.58 -16.28 2.07
C THR A 442 -35.26 -15.87 0.77
N LYS A 443 -34.85 -16.43 -0.38
CA LYS A 443 -35.25 -15.99 -1.73
C LYS A 443 -35.05 -14.49 -2.02
N ASP A 444 -34.11 -13.85 -1.33
CA ASP A 444 -33.73 -12.44 -1.52
C ASP A 444 -32.77 -12.28 -2.70
N GLU A 445 -33.10 -11.40 -3.67
CA GLU A 445 -32.28 -11.17 -4.87
C GLU A 445 -30.83 -10.75 -4.55
N ARG A 446 -30.55 -10.16 -3.38
CA ARG A 446 -29.18 -9.76 -3.00
C ARG A 446 -28.21 -10.93 -2.80
N PHE A 447 -28.72 -12.15 -2.61
CA PHE A 447 -27.91 -13.38 -2.58
C PHE A 447 -27.90 -14.12 -3.93
N PHE A 448 -28.78 -13.73 -4.87
CA PHE A 448 -28.87 -14.35 -6.19
C PHE A 448 -28.04 -13.62 -7.26
N ARG A 449 -27.98 -12.28 -7.22
CA ARG A 449 -27.18 -11.45 -8.14
C ARG A 449 -25.93 -10.93 -7.43
N ILE A 450 -24.79 -11.55 -7.70
CA ILE A 450 -23.55 -11.31 -6.96
C ILE A 450 -22.63 -10.40 -7.79
N PRO A 451 -22.15 -9.26 -7.25
CA PRO A 451 -21.10 -8.47 -7.88
C PRO A 451 -19.76 -9.21 -7.76
N CYS A 452 -19.08 -9.44 -8.88
CA CYS A 452 -17.82 -10.17 -8.95
C CYS A 452 -16.79 -9.42 -9.79
N LEU A 453 -15.50 -9.65 -9.52
CA LEU A 453 -14.41 -9.20 -10.40
C LEU A 453 -13.99 -10.36 -11.31
N PHE A 454 -14.44 -10.35 -12.56
CA PHE A 454 -13.93 -11.30 -13.54
C PHE A 454 -12.46 -10.99 -13.84
N ARG A 455 -11.61 -12.00 -13.86
CA ARG A 455 -10.22 -11.94 -14.32
C ARG A 455 -9.99 -13.00 -15.40
N PRO A 456 -9.28 -12.68 -16.51
CA PRO A 456 -9.04 -13.64 -17.60
C PRO A 456 -8.33 -14.92 -17.15
N TRP A 457 -8.61 -16.02 -17.84
CA TRP A 457 -7.89 -17.28 -17.66
C TRP A 457 -6.40 -17.09 -17.95
N PRO A 458 -5.49 -17.34 -17.00
CA PRO A 458 -4.05 -17.25 -17.27
C PRO A 458 -3.61 -18.44 -18.13
N GLN A 459 -2.49 -18.28 -18.86
CA GLN A 459 -1.92 -19.36 -19.67
C GLN A 459 -1.60 -20.62 -18.82
N ARG A 460 -1.19 -20.40 -17.58
CA ARG A 460 -0.89 -21.42 -16.55
C ARG A 460 -2.08 -21.59 -15.59
N GLY A 461 -3.23 -21.93 -16.19
CA GLY A 461 -4.56 -21.91 -15.60
C GLY A 461 -4.67 -22.47 -14.18
N GLU A 462 -4.66 -23.80 -14.07
CA GLU A 462 -4.88 -24.52 -12.81
C GLU A 462 -3.80 -24.21 -11.75
N VAL A 463 -2.55 -23.99 -12.15
CA VAL A 463 -1.45 -23.62 -11.23
C VAL A 463 -1.77 -22.32 -10.49
N VAL A 464 -2.06 -21.25 -11.23
CA VAL A 464 -2.31 -19.90 -10.67
C VAL A 464 -3.61 -19.86 -9.86
N MET A 465 -4.59 -20.70 -10.22
CA MET A 465 -5.81 -20.90 -9.44
C MET A 465 -5.49 -21.57 -8.09
N LEU A 466 -4.77 -22.69 -8.11
CA LEU A 466 -4.46 -23.47 -6.92
C LEU A 466 -3.54 -22.72 -5.95
N THR A 467 -2.47 -22.07 -6.42
CA THR A 467 -1.62 -21.23 -5.55
C THR A 467 -2.40 -20.03 -4.99
N GLY A 468 -3.32 -19.47 -5.78
CA GLY A 468 -4.21 -18.38 -5.36
C GLY A 468 -5.16 -18.77 -4.22
N HIS A 469 -5.72 -19.98 -4.23
CA HIS A 469 -6.54 -20.51 -3.12
C HIS A 469 -5.70 -20.96 -1.92
N LEU A 470 -4.51 -21.55 -2.13
CA LEU A 470 -3.58 -21.88 -1.06
C LEU A 470 -3.16 -20.64 -0.25
N ALA A 471 -2.74 -19.57 -0.93
CA ALA A 471 -2.30 -18.32 -0.29
C ALA A 471 -3.43 -17.61 0.48
N GLU A 472 -4.63 -17.50 -0.09
CA GLU A 472 -5.78 -16.90 0.63
C GLU A 472 -6.17 -17.73 1.87
N ASN A 473 -6.26 -19.05 1.74
CA ASN A 473 -6.67 -19.91 2.85
C ASN A 473 -5.64 -19.94 3.99
N GLU A 474 -4.36 -19.67 3.71
CA GLU A 474 -3.36 -19.40 4.75
C GLU A 474 -3.58 -18.05 5.44
N LEU A 475 -3.86 -16.98 4.68
CA LEU A 475 -4.07 -15.62 5.22
C LEU A 475 -5.36 -15.45 6.02
N ARG A 476 -6.44 -16.20 5.71
CA ARG A 476 -7.81 -15.90 6.20
C ARG A 476 -8.48 -16.97 7.04
N GLY A 477 -7.75 -17.99 7.49
CA GLY A 477 -8.25 -18.94 8.48
C GLY A 477 -7.82 -20.38 8.25
N GLY A 478 -6.51 -20.60 8.12
CA GLY A 478 -5.79 -21.89 8.26
C GLY A 478 -6.35 -23.10 7.51
N LEU A 479 -5.66 -23.55 6.46
CA LEU A 479 -5.73 -24.98 6.08
C LEU A 479 -5.10 -25.83 7.19
N SER A 480 -5.64 -27.03 7.44
CA SER A 480 -4.94 -28.04 8.22
C SER A 480 -3.60 -28.41 7.58
N PHE A 481 -2.68 -29.03 8.35
CA PHE A 481 -1.37 -29.42 7.80
C PHE A 481 -1.52 -30.36 6.60
N ILE A 482 -2.50 -31.28 6.63
CA ILE A 482 -2.70 -32.26 5.57
C ILE A 482 -3.40 -31.69 4.34
N GLU A 483 -4.39 -30.80 4.49
CA GLU A 483 -5.01 -30.07 3.38
C GLU A 483 -3.97 -29.22 2.62
N ARG A 484 -3.09 -28.54 3.37
CA ARG A 484 -1.96 -27.80 2.80
C ARG A 484 -1.00 -28.73 2.06
N ALA A 485 -0.64 -29.87 2.64
CA ALA A 485 0.27 -30.84 2.02
C ALA A 485 -0.30 -31.44 0.71
N LEU A 486 -1.59 -31.80 0.72
CA LEU A 486 -2.31 -32.30 -0.46
C LEU A 486 -2.42 -31.24 -1.56
N GLY A 487 -2.68 -29.97 -1.20
CA GLY A 487 -2.67 -28.86 -2.16
C GLY A 487 -1.28 -28.60 -2.76
N VAL A 488 -0.20 -28.77 -1.99
CA VAL A 488 1.18 -28.66 -2.49
C VAL A 488 1.54 -29.80 -3.45
N GLU A 489 1.12 -31.04 -3.15
CA GLU A 489 1.30 -32.16 -4.06
C GLU A 489 0.43 -32.02 -5.33
N LYS A 490 -0.80 -31.50 -5.22
CA LYS A 490 -1.62 -31.21 -6.40
C LYS A 490 -1.02 -30.10 -7.26
N ALA A 491 -0.35 -29.12 -6.65
CA ALA A 491 0.44 -28.13 -7.40
C ALA A 491 1.63 -28.79 -8.11
N ARG A 492 2.36 -29.71 -7.44
CA ARG A 492 3.44 -30.51 -8.06
C ARG A 492 2.94 -31.23 -9.31
N GLU A 493 1.81 -31.93 -9.24
CA GLU A 493 1.21 -32.58 -10.41
C GLU A 493 0.98 -31.61 -11.58
N PHE A 494 0.43 -30.42 -11.34
CA PHE A 494 0.19 -29.44 -12.41
C PHE A 494 1.49 -28.89 -13.00
N TYR A 495 2.51 -28.59 -12.18
CA TYR A 495 3.82 -28.19 -12.71
C TYR A 495 4.51 -29.32 -13.52
N GLU A 496 4.31 -30.58 -13.14
CA GLU A 496 4.84 -31.75 -13.86
C GLU A 496 4.10 -31.98 -15.18
N GLN A 497 2.78 -31.75 -15.22
CA GLN A 497 1.96 -31.80 -16.44
C GLN A 497 2.32 -30.69 -17.43
N GLU A 498 2.63 -29.47 -16.98
CA GLU A 498 3.09 -28.38 -17.85
C GLU A 498 4.46 -28.66 -18.49
N ASN A 499 5.37 -29.36 -17.78
CA ASN A 499 6.75 -29.57 -18.20
C ASN A 499 7.03 -30.95 -18.81
N GLY A 500 6.17 -31.95 -18.61
CA GLY A 500 6.41 -33.34 -19.01
C GLY A 500 7.58 -34.01 -18.28
N GLN A 501 7.98 -33.49 -17.12
CA GLN A 501 9.14 -33.93 -16.34
C GLN A 501 8.85 -33.87 -14.85
N ALA A 502 9.24 -34.90 -14.09
CA ALA A 502 9.17 -34.92 -12.63
C ALA A 502 10.07 -33.84 -12.02
N LEU A 503 9.62 -33.20 -10.94
CA LEU A 503 10.30 -32.04 -10.36
C LEU A 503 11.04 -32.37 -9.07
N SER A 504 12.21 -31.78 -8.88
CA SER A 504 12.88 -31.81 -7.57
C SER A 504 12.11 -30.96 -6.56
N GLN A 505 12.19 -31.31 -5.28
CA GLN A 505 11.61 -30.50 -4.19
C GLN A 505 12.14 -29.05 -4.19
N SER A 506 13.39 -28.85 -4.62
CA SER A 506 14.01 -27.52 -4.73
C SER A 506 13.47 -26.70 -5.90
N GLU A 507 13.14 -27.34 -7.03
CA GLU A 507 12.48 -26.69 -8.15
C GLU A 507 11.01 -26.38 -7.83
N LEU A 508 10.31 -27.29 -7.13
CA LEU A 508 8.95 -27.07 -6.65
C LEU A 508 8.89 -25.87 -5.68
N ALA A 509 9.81 -25.79 -4.71
CA ALA A 509 9.94 -24.64 -3.82
C ALA A 509 10.14 -23.33 -4.59
N ARG A 510 11.02 -23.33 -5.61
CA ARG A 510 11.30 -22.17 -6.46
C ARG A 510 10.06 -21.71 -7.25
N ARG A 511 9.30 -22.66 -7.82
CA ARG A 511 8.08 -22.37 -8.59
C ARG A 511 6.94 -21.88 -7.71
N LEU A 512 6.64 -22.57 -6.61
CA LEU A 512 5.63 -22.13 -5.64
C LEU A 512 5.91 -20.70 -5.15
N THR A 513 7.17 -20.39 -4.83
CA THR A 513 7.59 -19.04 -4.44
C THR A 513 7.36 -18.01 -5.56
N ALA A 514 7.65 -18.34 -6.82
CA ALA A 514 7.44 -17.45 -7.97
C ALA A 514 5.95 -17.22 -8.29
N ASP A 515 5.10 -18.25 -8.13
CA ASP A 515 3.64 -18.19 -8.33
C ASP A 515 2.86 -17.77 -7.06
N GLY A 516 3.55 -17.15 -6.07
CA GLY A 516 2.96 -16.41 -4.95
C GLY A 516 2.80 -17.16 -3.61
N PHE A 517 3.34 -18.38 -3.49
CA PHE A 517 3.22 -19.22 -2.29
C PHE A 517 4.61 -19.67 -1.78
N PRO A 518 5.32 -18.85 -0.98
CA PRO A 518 6.69 -19.13 -0.54
C PRO A 518 6.74 -20.29 0.46
N LEU A 519 7.32 -21.43 0.05
CA LEU A 519 7.45 -22.63 0.87
C LEU A 519 8.85 -23.26 0.73
N PRO A 520 9.64 -23.42 1.82
CA PRO A 520 10.99 -23.98 1.72
C PRO A 520 10.98 -25.50 1.50
N GLN A 521 12.01 -26.01 0.83
CA GLN A 521 12.18 -27.43 0.51
C GLN A 521 12.05 -28.36 1.74
N SER A 522 12.56 -27.93 2.89
CA SER A 522 12.47 -28.68 4.16
C SER A 522 11.02 -28.91 4.61
N HIS A 523 10.10 -28.00 4.33
CA HIS A 523 8.68 -28.18 4.62
C HIS A 523 8.01 -29.08 3.57
N ILE A 524 8.35 -28.91 2.28
CA ILE A 524 7.85 -29.78 1.19
C ILE A 524 8.18 -31.24 1.48
N SER A 525 9.41 -31.56 1.88
CA SER A 525 9.79 -32.94 2.21
C SER A 525 8.98 -33.52 3.37
N ARG A 526 8.69 -32.73 4.42
CA ARG A 526 7.87 -33.15 5.56
C ARG A 526 6.39 -33.33 5.19
N MET A 527 5.88 -32.51 4.26
CA MET A 527 4.53 -32.64 3.71
C MET A 527 4.39 -33.91 2.85
N GLN A 528 5.40 -34.22 2.04
CA GLN A 528 5.46 -35.46 1.25
C GLN A 528 5.56 -36.70 2.16
N ASP A 529 6.39 -36.67 3.20
CA ASP A 529 6.44 -37.73 4.23
C ASP A 529 5.05 -37.97 4.86
N ALA A 530 4.32 -36.90 5.21
CA ALA A 530 3.00 -37.01 5.83
C ALA A 530 1.92 -37.55 4.87
N VAL A 531 1.89 -37.07 3.63
CA VAL A 531 0.92 -37.55 2.61
C VAL A 531 1.17 -39.00 2.23
N HIS A 532 2.43 -39.45 2.19
CA HIS A 532 2.77 -40.82 1.77
C HIS A 532 2.69 -41.84 2.92
N TYR A 533 3.13 -41.51 4.13
CA TYR A 533 3.25 -42.47 5.24
C TYR A 533 2.24 -42.30 6.38
N LEU A 534 1.68 -41.10 6.59
CA LEU A 534 0.79 -40.83 7.73
C LEU A 534 -0.69 -40.79 7.31
N LEU A 535 -1.01 -40.14 6.18
CA LEU A 535 -2.38 -40.07 5.65
C LEU A 535 -3.07 -41.43 5.42
N PRO A 536 -2.38 -42.49 4.96
CA PRO A 536 -3.01 -43.80 4.83
C PRO A 536 -3.40 -44.47 6.16
N ALA A 537 -2.74 -44.09 7.26
CA ALA A 537 -2.89 -44.75 8.56
C ALA A 537 -3.70 -43.94 9.58
N ILE A 538 -3.55 -42.60 9.61
CA ILE A 538 -4.23 -41.70 10.56
C ILE A 538 -5.03 -40.55 9.88
N PRO A 539 -5.95 -40.86 8.95
CA PRO A 539 -6.69 -39.83 8.22
C PRO A 539 -7.60 -38.98 9.11
N ASN A 540 -8.31 -39.55 10.09
CA ASN A 540 -9.25 -38.81 10.93
C ASN A 540 -8.53 -37.81 11.83
N LEU A 541 -7.39 -38.19 12.43
CA LEU A 541 -6.53 -37.29 13.20
C LEU A 541 -6.01 -36.12 12.35
N LEU A 542 -5.49 -36.42 11.16
CA LEU A 542 -4.86 -35.42 10.29
C LEU A 542 -5.86 -34.36 9.80
N TYR A 543 -7.08 -34.77 9.40
CA TYR A 543 -8.16 -33.83 9.08
C TYR A 543 -8.81 -33.20 10.33
N GLY A 544 -8.74 -33.88 11.48
CA GLY A 544 -9.15 -33.37 12.80
C GLY A 544 -8.25 -32.25 13.36
N GLY A 545 -7.19 -31.86 12.65
CA GLY A 545 -6.35 -30.71 13.01
C GLY A 545 -5.03 -31.05 13.71
N LEU A 546 -4.54 -32.30 13.58
CA LEU A 546 -3.28 -32.75 14.19
C LEU A 546 -2.13 -31.74 13.98
N GLY A 547 -1.52 -31.27 15.07
CA GLY A 547 -0.64 -30.11 15.06
C GLY A 547 0.68 -30.39 14.33
N ARG A 548 1.22 -29.38 13.63
CA ARG A 548 2.47 -29.47 12.85
C ARG A 548 3.60 -30.19 13.61
N HIS A 549 3.84 -29.82 14.88
CA HIS A 549 4.92 -30.42 15.68
C HIS A 549 4.70 -31.90 15.99
N GLN A 550 3.44 -32.37 16.08
CA GLN A 550 3.11 -33.79 16.26
C GLN A 550 3.38 -34.56 14.96
N VAL A 551 2.97 -34.02 13.80
CA VAL A 551 3.28 -34.58 12.48
C VAL A 551 4.79 -34.66 12.24
N GLU A 552 5.53 -33.59 12.58
CA GLU A 552 6.99 -33.56 12.46
C GLU A 552 7.66 -34.58 13.40
N ARG A 553 7.18 -34.76 14.65
CA ARG A 553 7.67 -35.81 15.55
C ARG A 553 7.43 -37.21 14.98
N LEU A 554 6.23 -37.51 14.49
CA LEU A 554 5.92 -38.82 13.90
C LEU A 554 6.81 -39.13 12.68
N ALA A 555 7.08 -38.13 11.84
CA ALA A 555 7.96 -38.29 10.68
C ALA A 555 9.44 -38.55 11.06
N VAL A 556 9.94 -37.97 12.16
CA VAL A 556 11.28 -38.28 12.67
C VAL A 556 11.32 -39.64 13.36
N LEU A 557 10.33 -39.97 14.20
CA LEU A 557 10.18 -41.28 14.85
C LEU A 557 10.16 -42.40 13.81
N ARG A 558 9.34 -42.28 12.74
CA ARG A 558 9.30 -43.23 11.63
C ARG A 558 10.69 -43.51 11.08
N LYS A 559 11.47 -42.46 10.80
CA LYS A 559 12.81 -42.55 10.21
C LYS A 559 13.88 -43.05 11.20
N ALA A 560 13.69 -42.90 12.50
CA ALA A 560 14.54 -43.53 13.52
C ALA A 560 14.26 -45.04 13.59
N CYS A 561 12.98 -45.42 13.72
CA CYS A 561 12.55 -46.82 13.77
C CYS A 561 12.91 -47.60 12.49
N GLU A 562 12.68 -47.01 11.31
CA GLU A 562 13.04 -47.57 9.99
C GLU A 562 14.53 -47.96 9.93
N ARG A 563 15.43 -47.08 10.38
CA ARG A 563 16.88 -47.32 10.40
C ARG A 563 17.32 -48.37 11.42
N THR A 564 16.65 -48.43 12.57
CA THR A 564 16.91 -49.46 13.60
C THR A 564 16.41 -50.83 13.13
N TRP A 565 15.25 -50.86 12.45
CA TRP A 565 14.71 -52.04 11.79
C TRP A 565 15.66 -52.55 10.70
N GLU A 566 16.03 -51.72 9.71
CA GLU A 566 17.00 -52.06 8.66
C GLU A 566 18.29 -52.67 9.24
N ARG A 567 18.87 -52.03 10.26
CA ARG A 567 20.13 -52.47 10.88
C ARG A 567 20.04 -53.84 11.54
N ARG A 568 18.89 -54.17 12.14
CA ARG A 568 18.66 -55.44 12.88
C ARG A 568 18.04 -56.54 11.99
N ALA A 569 17.30 -56.16 10.94
CA ALA A 569 16.68 -57.06 9.96
C ALA A 569 17.66 -57.60 8.91
N LEU A 570 18.81 -56.95 8.68
CA LEU A 570 19.87 -57.38 7.75
C LEU A 570 20.38 -58.84 7.91
N SER A 571 20.04 -59.51 9.02
CA SER A 571 20.41 -60.89 9.34
C SER A 571 19.20 -61.84 9.53
N ARG A 572 17.96 -61.40 9.29
CA ARG A 572 16.73 -62.09 9.70
C ARG A 572 15.64 -62.04 8.61
N ASN A 573 15.03 -63.19 8.30
CA ASN A 573 13.81 -63.24 7.48
C ASN A 573 12.59 -62.94 8.36
N LEU A 574 12.12 -61.70 8.31
CA LEU A 574 10.91 -61.25 9.02
C LEU A 574 9.67 -61.46 8.13
N SER A 575 8.51 -61.72 8.75
CA SER A 575 7.24 -62.02 8.07
C SER A 575 6.47 -60.78 7.59
N VAL A 576 6.81 -59.60 8.10
CA VAL A 576 6.16 -58.32 7.85
C VAL A 576 7.26 -57.29 7.56
N ASP A 577 7.00 -56.30 6.69
CA ASP A 577 7.94 -55.19 6.47
C ASP A 577 7.66 -54.01 7.42
N PHE A 578 8.64 -53.11 7.56
CA PHE A 578 8.49 -51.95 8.46
C PHE A 578 7.35 -51.01 8.02
N ALA A 579 7.05 -50.92 6.72
CA ALA A 579 6.00 -50.07 6.20
C ALA A 579 4.61 -50.53 6.66
N THR A 580 4.34 -51.83 6.57
CA THR A 580 3.09 -52.47 7.02
C THR A 580 2.97 -52.36 8.54
N LEU A 581 4.02 -52.74 9.29
CA LEU A 581 4.06 -52.65 10.74
C LEU A 581 3.78 -51.23 11.26
N PHE A 582 4.41 -50.22 10.65
CA PHE A 582 4.20 -48.83 11.02
C PHE A 582 2.76 -48.35 10.75
N GLN A 583 2.14 -48.79 9.64
CA GLN A 583 0.75 -48.46 9.33
C GLN A 583 -0.23 -49.15 10.30
N ASP A 584 -0.05 -50.44 10.57
CA ASP A 584 -0.90 -51.23 11.48
C ASP A 584 -0.84 -50.72 12.93
N VAL A 585 0.33 -50.25 13.38
CA VAL A 585 0.46 -49.58 14.69
C VAL A 585 -0.22 -48.21 14.69
N LEU A 586 0.03 -47.36 13.69
CA LEU A 586 -0.55 -46.00 13.66
C LEU A 586 -2.08 -46.02 13.53
N ALA A 587 -2.65 -46.95 12.76
CA ALA A 587 -4.09 -47.05 12.53
C ALA A 587 -4.90 -47.29 13.82
N GLN A 588 -4.30 -47.94 14.83
CA GLN A 588 -4.94 -48.14 16.14
C GLN A 588 -5.17 -46.84 16.92
N PHE A 589 -4.47 -45.76 16.56
CA PHE A 589 -4.58 -44.46 17.23
C PHE A 589 -5.48 -43.45 16.49
N ASP A 590 -6.02 -43.76 15.31
CA ASP A 590 -6.83 -42.84 14.48
C ASP A 590 -8.22 -42.56 15.09
N THR A 591 -8.21 -41.74 16.14
CA THR A 591 -9.36 -41.44 17.01
C THR A 591 -9.50 -39.92 17.17
N GLN A 592 -10.14 -39.42 18.24
CA GLN A 592 -10.30 -37.97 18.43
C GLN A 592 -8.96 -37.29 18.80
N PRO A 593 -8.66 -36.11 18.22
CA PRO A 593 -7.35 -35.47 18.32
C PRO A 593 -6.94 -35.10 19.75
N ASP A 594 -7.90 -34.77 20.61
CA ASP A 594 -7.66 -34.32 22.00
C ASP A 594 -6.97 -35.39 22.88
N ASN A 595 -7.05 -36.67 22.50
CA ASN A 595 -6.45 -37.79 23.23
C ASN A 595 -5.14 -38.31 22.60
N PHE A 596 -4.65 -37.72 21.51
CA PHE A 596 -3.50 -38.24 20.78
C PHE A 596 -2.16 -37.95 21.48
N SER A 597 -1.43 -39.01 21.84
CA SER A 597 -0.08 -38.92 22.42
C SER A 597 0.97 -39.60 21.54
N PRO A 598 1.93 -38.86 20.96
CA PRO A 598 3.05 -39.44 20.22
C PRO A 598 3.95 -40.37 21.05
N GLN A 599 3.89 -40.31 22.40
CA GLN A 599 4.62 -41.26 23.24
C GLN A 599 3.99 -42.65 23.19
N ARG A 600 2.66 -42.77 23.26
CA ARG A 600 2.00 -44.09 23.18
C ARG A 600 2.22 -44.78 21.83
N VAL A 601 2.28 -44.00 20.74
CA VAL A 601 2.64 -44.49 19.40
C VAL A 601 4.10 -44.97 19.37
N GLN A 602 5.00 -44.29 20.08
CA GLN A 602 6.40 -44.71 20.23
C GLN A 602 6.51 -45.99 21.07
N ASP A 603 5.87 -46.05 22.23
CA ASP A 603 5.90 -47.21 23.14
C ASP A 603 5.37 -48.49 22.45
N GLU A 604 4.22 -48.40 21.77
CA GLU A 604 3.63 -49.51 21.03
C GLU A 604 4.50 -49.94 19.84
N LEU A 605 5.02 -48.99 19.04
CA LEU A 605 5.89 -49.29 17.90
C LEU A 605 7.20 -49.95 18.35
N VAL A 606 7.80 -49.48 19.46
CA VAL A 606 8.99 -50.09 20.06
C VAL A 606 8.67 -51.48 20.60
N GLY A 607 7.51 -51.70 21.23
CA GLY A 607 7.05 -53.00 21.72
C GLY A 607 6.90 -54.04 20.61
N GLN A 608 6.14 -53.71 19.57
CA GLN A 608 5.93 -54.59 18.41
C GLN A 608 7.24 -54.86 17.65
N MET A 609 8.13 -53.86 17.53
CA MET A 609 9.47 -54.06 16.96
C MET A 609 10.36 -54.93 17.85
N ALA A 610 10.25 -54.85 19.18
CA ALA A 610 11.02 -55.66 20.11
C ALA A 610 10.63 -57.15 20.01
N GLU A 611 9.33 -57.45 19.94
CA GLU A 611 8.83 -58.82 19.73
C GLU A 611 9.29 -59.39 18.39
N LEU A 612 9.07 -58.66 17.27
CA LEU A 612 9.42 -59.13 15.93
C LEU A 612 10.94 -59.24 15.67
N LEU A 613 11.76 -58.43 16.34
CA LEU A 613 13.23 -58.49 16.22
C LEU A 613 13.90 -59.39 17.28
N GLU A 614 13.13 -60.01 18.18
CA GLU A 614 13.62 -60.70 19.40
C GLU A 614 14.61 -59.84 20.20
N ALA A 615 14.30 -58.56 20.34
CA ALA A 615 15.14 -57.56 21.01
C ALA A 615 14.60 -57.23 22.41
N ASP A 616 15.50 -56.88 23.31
CA ASP A 616 15.15 -56.26 24.59
C ASP A 616 14.55 -54.86 24.37
N TYR A 617 13.45 -54.56 25.07
CA TYR A 617 12.68 -53.32 24.91
C TYR A 617 13.51 -52.09 25.28
N ASP A 618 14.15 -52.09 26.45
CA ASP A 618 14.93 -50.96 26.95
C ASP A 618 16.11 -50.64 26.01
N THR A 619 16.78 -51.70 25.52
CA THR A 619 17.85 -51.59 24.51
C THR A 619 17.35 -50.99 23.19
N LEU A 620 16.16 -51.40 22.71
CA LEU A 620 15.61 -50.90 21.46
C LEU A 620 15.10 -49.45 21.58
N ALA A 621 14.45 -49.13 22.70
CA ALA A 621 13.99 -47.78 23.04
C ALA A 621 15.17 -46.79 23.06
N LEU A 622 16.26 -47.15 23.74
CA LEU A 622 17.49 -46.34 23.80
C LEU A 622 18.11 -46.11 22.41
N GLU A 623 18.19 -47.13 21.54
CA GLU A 623 18.70 -46.95 20.16
C GLU A 623 17.84 -46.00 19.33
N ILE A 624 16.52 -45.99 19.56
CA ILE A 624 15.56 -45.16 18.84
C ILE A 624 15.55 -43.72 19.37
N ASP A 625 15.48 -43.50 20.69
CA ASP A 625 15.54 -42.16 21.30
C ASP A 625 16.85 -41.43 20.99
N ASP A 626 17.98 -42.14 21.01
CA ASP A 626 19.29 -41.56 20.72
C ASP A 626 19.44 -41.24 19.21
N THR A 627 18.79 -42.02 18.34
CA THR A 627 18.70 -41.72 16.90
C THR A 627 17.73 -40.56 16.61
N GLU A 628 16.57 -40.51 17.27
CA GLU A 628 15.59 -39.43 17.13
C GLU A 628 16.18 -38.10 17.62
N SER A 629 16.85 -38.11 18.78
CA SER A 629 17.50 -36.92 19.36
C SER A 629 18.57 -36.34 18.44
N ARG A 630 19.42 -37.19 17.85
CA ARG A 630 20.41 -36.77 16.83
C ARG A 630 19.71 -36.21 15.58
N GLN A 631 18.62 -36.80 15.11
CA GLN A 631 17.88 -36.31 13.93
C GLN A 631 17.14 -34.99 14.20
N ARG A 632 16.55 -34.81 15.39
CA ARG A 632 15.97 -33.52 15.80
C ARG A 632 17.05 -32.43 15.84
N ALA A 633 18.19 -32.69 16.49
CA ALA A 633 19.31 -31.74 16.58
C ALA A 633 19.91 -31.35 15.21
N LEU A 634 19.81 -32.22 14.21
CA LEU A 634 20.21 -31.95 12.81
C LEU A 634 19.12 -31.30 11.95
N THR A 635 17.89 -31.11 12.46
CA THR A 635 16.74 -30.59 11.69
C THR A 635 15.98 -29.42 12.35
N SER A 636 16.38 -29.02 13.56
CA SER A 636 15.99 -27.80 14.27
C SER A 636 16.96 -26.64 13.99
N ASP A 637 16.43 -25.42 13.85
CA ASP A 637 17.24 -24.20 13.95
C ASP A 637 17.93 -24.09 15.33
N PRO A 638 19.10 -23.41 15.43
CA PRO A 638 19.93 -23.44 16.63
C PRO A 638 19.27 -22.78 17.85
N ALA A 639 18.87 -23.60 18.81
CA ALA A 639 18.31 -23.15 20.08
C ALA A 639 19.38 -22.45 20.97
N PRO A 640 19.03 -21.36 21.68
CA PRO A 640 19.93 -20.75 22.65
C PRO A 640 20.22 -21.70 23.84
N PRO A 641 21.45 -21.71 24.38
CA PRO A 641 21.87 -22.74 25.34
C PRO A 641 21.19 -22.60 26.71
N ALA A 642 20.62 -23.69 27.21
CA ALA A 642 20.02 -23.76 28.53
C ALA A 642 21.07 -23.67 29.65
N ALA A 643 20.87 -22.77 30.61
CA ALA A 643 21.75 -22.61 31.76
C ALA A 643 21.58 -23.76 32.78
N ARG A 644 22.70 -24.25 33.33
CA ARG A 644 22.70 -25.27 34.40
C ARG A 644 22.37 -24.65 35.76
N PRO A 645 21.70 -25.39 36.67
CA PRO A 645 21.38 -24.90 38.01
C PRO A 645 22.63 -24.80 38.91
N ALA A 646 22.59 -23.87 39.87
CA ALA A 646 23.60 -23.68 40.92
C ALA A 646 22.93 -23.57 42.32
N PRO A 647 23.62 -23.88 43.43
CA PRO A 647 23.00 -24.19 44.72
C PRO A 647 22.79 -23.01 45.68
N SER A 648 22.21 -23.32 46.85
CA SER A 648 21.67 -22.39 47.87
C SER A 648 22.70 -21.51 48.62
N ALA A 649 22.20 -20.48 49.30
CA ALA A 649 22.94 -19.37 49.92
C ALA A 649 22.99 -19.42 51.46
N ALA A 650 23.85 -18.58 52.08
CA ALA A 650 23.81 -18.30 53.53
C ALA A 650 24.41 -16.91 53.94
N SER A 651 23.52 -16.01 54.38
CA SER A 651 23.63 -15.11 55.56
C SER A 651 24.62 -13.91 55.68
N ALA A 652 24.07 -12.86 56.32
CA ALA A 652 24.69 -11.84 57.21
C ALA A 652 25.34 -10.54 56.66
N ALA A 653 25.25 -9.50 57.51
CA ALA A 653 25.67 -8.08 57.38
C ALA A 653 26.22 -7.60 58.77
N PRO A 654 26.59 -6.32 59.08
CA PRO A 654 26.45 -5.06 58.33
C PRO A 654 27.70 -4.09 58.34
N ALA A 655 27.44 -2.81 58.02
CA ALA A 655 28.31 -1.61 57.81
C ALA A 655 29.16 -1.11 59.03
N PRO A 656 29.98 -0.01 58.99
CA PRO A 656 30.06 1.10 58.00
C PRO A 656 31.48 1.68 57.63
N GLU A 657 31.48 2.78 56.84
CA GLU A 657 32.60 3.69 56.45
C GLU A 657 33.06 4.65 57.61
N PRO A 658 33.95 5.69 57.46
CA PRO A 658 34.66 6.28 56.28
C PRO A 658 36.11 6.82 56.46
N GLN A 659 36.73 7.40 55.39
CA GLN A 659 37.36 8.77 55.31
C GLN A 659 38.31 8.98 54.08
N ARG A 660 38.90 10.19 53.87
CA ARG A 660 39.50 10.72 52.61
C ARG A 660 40.84 11.49 52.78
N SER A 661 41.39 12.04 51.67
CA SER A 661 42.52 13.01 51.47
C SER A 661 43.92 12.40 51.26
N SER A 662 44.95 12.97 50.57
CA SER A 662 45.24 14.22 49.78
C SER A 662 46.59 14.03 48.99
N SER A 663 47.14 14.83 48.04
CA SER A 663 46.74 15.95 47.15
C SER A 663 47.80 16.19 46.01
N PRO A 664 47.50 16.94 44.91
CA PRO A 664 48.41 17.32 43.78
C PRO A 664 49.06 18.74 43.99
N PRO A 665 49.70 19.49 43.03
CA PRO A 665 49.95 19.30 41.56
C PRO A 665 51.35 19.79 41.00
N SER A 666 51.59 19.74 39.67
CA SER A 666 52.30 20.79 38.87
C SER A 666 52.28 20.54 37.33
N SER A 667 52.48 21.59 36.51
CA SER A 667 52.42 21.62 35.01
C SER A 667 53.38 22.71 34.44
N PRO A 668 53.67 22.80 33.11
CA PRO A 668 52.89 23.74 32.24
C PRO A 668 52.84 23.50 30.69
N ALA A 669 51.79 24.07 30.06
CA ALA A 669 51.70 24.76 28.74
C ALA A 669 52.10 24.10 27.37
N THR A 670 51.08 23.56 26.67
CA THR A 670 50.48 23.92 25.33
C THR A 670 51.15 24.94 24.35
N PRO A 671 50.81 24.99 23.02
CA PRO A 671 49.44 24.86 22.43
C PRO A 671 49.24 24.19 21.03
N SER A 672 47.99 24.24 20.53
CA SER A 672 47.39 23.86 19.21
C SER A 672 47.14 22.34 18.95
N VAL A 673 45.89 21.84 18.91
CA VAL A 673 44.81 21.92 17.86
C VAL A 673 45.07 20.93 16.70
N GLN A 674 44.23 19.99 16.26
CA GLN A 674 42.93 19.37 16.65
C GLN A 674 42.53 18.44 15.48
N ALA A 675 42.21 17.17 15.71
CA ALA A 675 41.44 16.27 14.82
C ALA A 675 41.05 14.99 15.60
N SER A 676 40.05 14.22 15.15
CA SER A 676 39.34 13.24 15.99
C SER A 676 38.93 11.94 15.28
N GLU A 677 38.31 11.03 16.06
CA GLU A 677 37.68 9.74 15.70
C GLU A 677 38.62 8.52 15.48
N SER A 678 38.21 7.28 15.78
CA SER A 678 37.26 6.76 16.79
C SER A 678 37.56 5.25 17.01
N GLY A 679 37.11 4.61 18.11
CA GLY A 679 37.56 3.23 18.40
C GLY A 679 36.73 2.37 19.39
N SER A 680 36.40 1.17 18.91
CA SER A 680 36.30 -0.16 19.57
C SER A 680 35.78 -0.34 21.04
N SER A 681 34.62 -1.00 21.11
CA SER A 681 34.30 -2.21 21.93
C SER A 681 34.42 -2.27 23.48
N ALA A 682 33.28 -2.62 24.12
CA ALA A 682 33.12 -3.43 25.36
C ALA A 682 33.57 -2.79 26.71
N PRO A 683 33.12 -3.28 27.92
CA PRO A 683 32.45 -4.55 28.23
C PRO A 683 31.23 -4.50 29.20
N THR A 684 30.76 -5.70 29.62
CA THR A 684 30.00 -6.12 30.86
C THR A 684 29.45 -5.09 31.89
N GLY A 685 28.30 -5.28 32.56
CA GLY A 685 27.28 -6.36 32.50
C GLY A 685 26.72 -6.85 33.88
N ALA A 686 25.48 -6.48 34.22
CA ALA A 686 24.57 -7.02 35.27
C ALA A 686 23.18 -6.32 35.11
N GLY A 687 21.99 -6.80 35.49
CA GLY A 687 21.55 -7.98 36.28
C GLY A 687 20.97 -7.54 37.64
N ALA A 688 19.74 -7.87 38.07
CA ALA A 688 18.54 -8.48 37.45
C ALA A 688 17.25 -7.84 38.09
N THR A 689 16.08 -8.40 38.42
CA THR A 689 15.53 -9.78 38.53
C THR A 689 13.98 -9.77 38.61
N ALA A 690 13.29 -10.84 38.15
CA ALA A 690 11.89 -11.22 38.43
C ALA A 690 10.75 -10.31 37.87
N SER A 691 9.51 -10.80 37.66
CA SER A 691 8.90 -12.12 37.99
C SER A 691 8.11 -12.74 36.80
N ARG A 692 7.82 -14.05 36.92
CA ARG A 692 6.84 -14.78 36.08
C ARG A 692 5.57 -15.04 36.90
N VAL A 693 4.40 -14.98 36.26
CA VAL A 693 3.15 -15.58 36.74
C VAL A 693 2.39 -16.17 35.56
N ASP A 694 2.07 -17.46 35.68
CA ASP A 694 1.03 -18.32 35.08
C ASP A 694 0.68 -18.28 33.57
N ALA A 695 0.56 -19.47 33.00
CA ALA A 695 0.27 -19.73 31.58
C ALA A 695 -1.04 -20.53 31.38
N GLU A 696 -2.17 -19.96 31.83
CA GLU A 696 -3.52 -20.38 31.42
C GLU A 696 -4.23 -19.29 30.57
N GLY A 697 -3.47 -18.32 30.06
CA GLY A 697 -3.99 -17.08 29.48
C GLY A 697 -4.08 -16.99 27.95
N ASP A 698 -3.50 -17.91 27.18
CA ASP A 698 -3.02 -17.63 25.81
C ASP A 698 -4.11 -17.17 24.80
N GLN A 699 -5.34 -17.70 24.88
CA GLN A 699 -6.47 -17.20 24.06
C GLN A 699 -6.97 -15.81 24.47
N ARG A 700 -6.77 -15.40 25.73
CA ARG A 700 -7.02 -14.02 26.19
C ARG A 700 -5.83 -13.12 25.84
N ASP A 701 -4.61 -13.63 25.91
CA ASP A 701 -3.39 -12.86 25.62
C ASP A 701 -3.35 -12.45 24.13
N GLY A 702 -3.81 -13.30 23.21
CA GLY A 702 -4.01 -12.92 21.80
C GLY A 702 -4.93 -11.69 21.61
N CYS A 703 -6.03 -11.62 22.38
CA CYS A 703 -6.94 -10.47 22.36
C CYS A 703 -6.30 -9.24 23.01
N GLN A 704 -5.74 -9.40 24.22
CA GLN A 704 -5.05 -8.33 24.96
C GLN A 704 -3.85 -7.76 24.20
N ARG A 705 -3.17 -8.57 23.39
CA ARG A 705 -2.06 -8.14 22.51
C ARG A 705 -2.57 -7.28 21.35
N GLY A 706 -3.75 -7.58 20.81
CA GLY A 706 -4.45 -6.72 19.86
C GLY A 706 -4.92 -5.41 20.49
N GLU A 707 -5.47 -5.45 21.71
CA GLU A 707 -5.87 -4.27 22.48
C GLU A 707 -4.67 -3.38 22.84
N ARG A 708 -3.53 -3.97 23.24
CA ARG A 708 -2.25 -3.27 23.45
C ARG A 708 -1.81 -2.56 22.17
N LEU A 709 -1.73 -3.27 21.04
CA LEU A 709 -1.37 -2.69 19.74
C LEU A 709 -2.29 -1.51 19.36
N GLN A 710 -3.61 -1.66 19.47
CA GLN A 710 -4.57 -0.57 19.25
C GLN A 710 -4.31 0.62 20.19
N GLY A 711 -4.02 0.37 21.48
CA GLY A 711 -3.71 1.40 22.47
C GLY A 711 -2.45 2.24 22.19
N HIS A 712 -1.55 1.78 21.31
CA HIS A 712 -0.39 2.55 20.85
C HIS A 712 -0.65 3.34 19.55
N ILE A 713 -1.70 3.03 18.79
CA ILE A 713 -1.99 3.66 17.49
C ILE A 713 -2.76 4.97 17.72
N VAL A 714 -2.01 6.05 17.97
CA VAL A 714 -2.56 7.40 18.15
C VAL A 714 -3.35 7.88 16.91
N SER A 715 -2.86 7.52 15.72
CA SER A 715 -3.56 7.64 14.43
C SER A 715 -2.95 6.64 13.44
N PRO A 716 -3.73 5.87 12.66
CA PRO A 716 -3.19 4.98 11.64
C PRO A 716 -2.62 5.79 10.47
N ALA A 717 -1.29 5.83 10.36
CA ALA A 717 -0.62 6.46 9.21
C ALA A 717 -0.91 5.66 7.92
N PRO A 718 -1.40 6.28 6.83
CA PRO A 718 -1.80 5.57 5.60
C PRO A 718 -0.60 5.12 4.76
N THR A 719 0.22 4.23 5.32
CA THR A 719 1.31 3.56 4.61
C THR A 719 0.73 2.50 3.68
N THR A 720 0.58 2.85 2.40
CA THR A 720 0.14 1.85 1.39
C THR A 720 1.11 0.67 1.34
N GLU A 721 0.59 -0.54 1.09
CA GLU A 721 1.39 -1.76 0.92
C GLU A 721 2.54 -1.58 -0.09
N ARG A 722 2.30 -0.76 -1.12
CA ARG A 722 3.29 -0.38 -2.13
C ARG A 722 4.45 0.46 -1.58
N LEU A 723 4.17 1.37 -0.64
CA LEU A 723 5.21 2.18 0.02
C LEU A 723 6.03 1.30 0.97
N GLN A 724 5.38 0.41 1.72
CA GLN A 724 6.05 -0.58 2.55
C GLN A 724 6.90 -1.57 1.72
N SER A 725 6.41 -2.02 0.56
CA SER A 725 7.16 -2.94 -0.32
C SER A 725 8.34 -2.25 -1.01
N ILE A 726 8.23 -0.97 -1.37
CA ILE A 726 9.36 -0.15 -1.83
C ILE A 726 10.38 0.02 -0.71
N GLN A 727 9.96 0.32 0.52
CA GLN A 727 10.86 0.41 1.67
C GLN A 727 11.60 -0.91 1.92
N ARG A 728 10.91 -2.06 1.89
CA ARG A 728 11.53 -3.40 2.03
C ARG A 728 12.55 -3.65 0.92
N MET A 729 12.18 -3.41 -0.34
CA MET A 729 13.07 -3.58 -1.50
C MET A 729 14.31 -2.67 -1.47
N VAL A 730 14.19 -1.46 -0.92
CA VAL A 730 15.33 -0.56 -0.70
C VAL A 730 16.21 -1.04 0.46
N ALA A 731 15.61 -1.47 1.58
CA ALA A 731 16.34 -1.99 2.73
C ALA A 731 17.13 -3.26 2.39
N ASP A 732 16.50 -4.22 1.69
CA ASP A 732 17.14 -5.44 1.19
C ASP A 732 18.31 -5.16 0.21
N GLN A 733 18.29 -4.02 -0.51
CA GLN A 733 19.39 -3.59 -1.37
C GLN A 733 20.51 -2.83 -0.63
N MET A 734 20.18 -2.13 0.46
CA MET A 734 21.17 -1.41 1.29
C MET A 734 21.83 -2.31 2.34
N GLY A 735 21.19 -3.42 2.73
CA GLY A 735 21.60 -4.28 3.85
C GLY A 735 21.01 -3.87 5.20
N ASP A 736 20.17 -2.84 5.24
CA ASP A 736 19.49 -2.38 6.44
C ASP A 736 18.30 -3.28 6.80
N LYS A 737 17.99 -3.39 8.09
CA LYS A 737 16.71 -3.95 8.54
C LYS A 737 15.73 -2.83 8.83
N LEU A 738 14.54 -2.90 8.24
CA LEU A 738 13.43 -2.07 8.66
C LEU A 738 12.98 -2.43 10.09
N PRO A 739 12.57 -1.46 10.91
CA PRO A 739 11.83 -1.75 12.14
C PRO A 739 10.49 -2.40 11.79
N ASP A 740 10.08 -3.36 12.61
CA ASP A 740 8.81 -4.06 12.48
C ASP A 740 7.83 -3.39 13.45
N PHE A 741 6.89 -2.59 12.94
CA PHE A 741 5.98 -1.81 13.79
C PHE A 741 5.18 -2.69 14.78
N GLU A 742 4.78 -3.91 14.40
CA GLU A 742 4.00 -4.76 15.32
C GLU A 742 4.88 -5.36 16.42
N ALA A 743 6.12 -5.76 16.08
CA ALA A 743 7.07 -6.24 17.08
C ALA A 743 7.64 -5.11 17.95
N ASP A 744 7.89 -3.93 17.38
CA ASP A 744 8.62 -2.83 18.02
C ASP A 744 7.68 -1.82 18.72
N ALA A 745 6.39 -1.80 18.40
CA ALA A 745 5.37 -1.19 19.27
C ALA A 745 5.10 -2.07 20.50
N LEU A 746 5.06 -3.40 20.36
CA LEU A 746 4.98 -4.33 21.50
C LEU A 746 6.29 -4.44 22.30
N ARG A 747 7.42 -4.05 21.71
CA ARG A 747 8.70 -3.79 22.38
C ARG A 747 8.97 -2.27 22.48
N ALA A 748 7.93 -1.49 22.76
CA ALA A 748 8.02 -0.02 22.88
C ALA A 748 9.31 0.36 23.62
N ILE A 749 10.13 1.21 22.99
CA ILE A 749 11.53 1.50 23.38
C ILE A 749 11.63 1.53 24.91
N PRO A 750 12.31 0.57 25.56
CA PRO A 750 12.06 0.28 26.97
C PRO A 750 12.69 1.36 27.86
N VAL A 751 11.94 2.44 28.10
CA VAL A 751 12.41 3.56 28.93
C VAL A 751 12.22 3.21 30.40
N GLN A 752 13.10 2.34 30.90
CA GLN A 752 13.16 1.88 32.29
C GLN A 752 13.49 3.03 33.25
N ALA A 753 12.51 3.88 33.51
CA ALA A 753 12.53 4.86 34.57
C ALA A 753 12.28 4.15 35.91
N GLY A 754 13.36 3.92 36.67
CA GLY A 754 13.29 3.36 38.02
C GLY A 754 12.58 4.30 39.00
N GLY A 755 11.87 3.72 39.96
CA GLY A 755 11.04 4.41 40.96
C GLY A 755 10.31 3.39 41.84
N LEU A 756 9.36 3.83 42.65
CA LEU A 756 8.50 2.92 43.42
C LEU A 756 7.58 2.11 42.50
N TYR A 757 7.20 2.69 41.37
CA TYR A 757 6.46 2.05 40.29
C TYR A 757 7.28 2.12 38.99
N PRO A 758 8.02 1.07 38.62
CA PRO A 758 8.88 1.10 37.43
C PRO A 758 8.04 1.22 36.16
N ILE A 759 8.47 2.10 35.25
CA ILE A 759 7.78 2.32 33.97
C ILE A 759 8.40 1.40 32.92
N SER A 760 7.61 0.42 32.46
CA SER A 760 7.87 -0.35 31.24
C SER A 760 7.23 0.30 30.01
N ASP A 761 6.08 0.95 30.20
CA ASP A 761 5.23 1.51 29.15
C ASP A 761 4.60 2.84 29.59
N VAL A 762 4.60 3.83 28.71
CA VAL A 762 3.98 5.15 28.96
C VAL A 762 2.47 5.12 28.73
N TRP A 763 1.98 4.37 27.74
CA TRP A 763 0.64 4.45 27.16
C TRP A 763 -0.31 3.36 27.65
N TYR A 764 0.17 2.12 27.77
CA TYR A 764 -0.64 0.98 28.23
C TYR A 764 -0.93 1.08 29.73
N ILE A 765 -2.19 0.92 30.11
CA ILE A 765 -2.63 0.91 31.52
C ILE A 765 -3.11 -0.51 31.82
N GLU A 766 -2.55 -1.13 32.85
CA GLU A 766 -2.97 -2.46 33.27
C GLU A 766 -4.40 -2.43 33.83
N PRO A 767 -5.26 -3.43 33.55
CA PRO A 767 -6.62 -3.48 34.10
C PRO A 767 -6.67 -3.43 35.64
N GLY A 768 -5.62 -3.89 36.32
CA GLY A 768 -5.49 -3.78 37.78
C GLY A 768 -5.19 -2.36 38.29
N LEU A 769 -4.74 -1.46 37.43
CA LEU A 769 -4.47 -0.05 37.74
C LEU A 769 -5.63 0.87 37.30
N ASP A 770 -6.52 0.41 36.41
CA ASP A 770 -7.59 1.18 35.77
C ASP A 770 -8.82 1.44 36.68
N VAL A 771 -8.57 1.88 37.91
CA VAL A 771 -9.56 2.18 38.95
C VAL A 771 -9.24 3.55 39.56
N PRO A 772 -10.20 4.48 39.72
CA PRO A 772 -9.91 5.88 40.08
C PRO A 772 -8.96 6.06 41.28
N ASP A 773 -9.17 5.35 42.38
CA ASP A 773 -8.35 5.50 43.59
C ASP A 773 -6.92 4.99 43.38
N ARG A 774 -6.74 3.93 42.58
CA ARG A 774 -5.41 3.42 42.20
C ARG A 774 -4.69 4.36 41.24
N LEU A 775 -5.41 4.94 40.28
CA LEU A 775 -4.88 5.98 39.41
C LEU A 775 -4.38 7.17 40.23
N ARG A 776 -5.17 7.69 41.17
CA ARG A 776 -4.77 8.81 42.05
C ARG A 776 -3.49 8.51 42.84
N VAL A 777 -3.37 7.33 43.45
CA VAL A 777 -2.15 6.92 44.18
C VAL A 777 -0.91 6.89 43.29
N HIS A 778 -1.00 6.31 42.09
CA HIS A 778 0.13 6.25 41.17
C HIS A 778 0.48 7.63 40.58
N ILE A 779 -0.52 8.47 40.27
CA ILE A 779 -0.33 9.86 39.83
C ILE A 779 0.40 10.67 40.90
N ALA A 780 0.02 10.54 42.18
CA ALA A 780 0.69 11.20 43.29
C ALA A 780 2.15 10.76 43.46
N GLN A 781 2.43 9.47 43.34
CA GLN A 781 3.80 8.95 43.43
C GLN A 781 4.67 9.44 42.26
N PHE A 782 4.17 9.45 41.03
CA PHE A 782 4.92 10.02 39.89
C PHE A 782 5.13 11.53 40.03
N ALA A 783 4.16 12.28 40.56
CA ALA A 783 4.33 13.70 40.87
C ALA A 783 5.44 13.92 41.91
N ARG A 784 5.48 13.08 42.96
CA ARG A 784 6.50 13.13 44.01
C ARG A 784 7.89 12.78 43.49
N GLU A 785 8.02 11.75 42.66
CA GLU A 785 9.31 11.35 42.06
C GLU A 785 9.83 12.37 41.02
N VAL A 786 8.94 13.09 40.32
CA VAL A 786 9.34 14.23 39.47
C VAL A 786 9.78 15.44 40.31
N ALA A 787 9.15 15.68 41.46
CA ALA A 787 9.56 16.71 42.41
C ALA A 787 10.85 16.34 43.18
N GLU A 788 11.16 15.05 43.36
CA GLU A 788 12.38 14.55 43.98
C GLU A 788 13.64 14.91 43.18
N GLU A 789 13.58 14.84 41.84
CA GLU A 789 14.68 15.24 40.95
C GLU A 789 15.11 16.70 41.17
N ALA A 790 14.18 17.57 41.58
CA ALA A 790 14.43 18.96 41.90
C ALA A 790 14.55 19.26 43.42
N GLY A 791 14.59 18.23 44.27
CA GLY A 791 14.76 18.36 45.71
C GLY A 791 13.55 18.95 46.46
N VAL A 792 12.34 18.77 45.92
CA VAL A 792 11.08 19.36 46.42
C VAL A 792 9.94 18.36 46.57
N ALA A 793 10.26 17.07 46.69
CA ALA A 793 9.29 15.99 46.92
C ALA A 793 8.35 16.22 48.12
N ASP A 794 8.81 16.91 49.17
CA ASP A 794 8.02 17.19 50.38
C ASP A 794 7.00 18.34 50.20
N GLN A 795 6.94 18.94 49.02
CA GLN A 795 5.88 19.88 48.63
C GLN A 795 4.79 19.22 47.76
N VAL A 796 4.83 17.90 47.55
CA VAL A 796 3.80 17.14 46.85
C VAL A 796 3.10 16.20 47.83
N GLU A 797 1.88 16.52 48.21
CA GLU A 797 1.06 15.70 49.10
C GLU A 797 0.01 14.90 48.31
N PRO A 798 -0.21 13.61 48.62
CA PRO A 798 -1.30 12.85 48.03
C PRO A 798 -2.66 13.41 48.49
N SER A 799 -3.65 13.35 47.61
CA SER A 799 -4.98 13.90 47.87
C SER A 799 -6.06 13.06 47.19
N ASP A 800 -7.14 12.76 47.91
CA ASP A 800 -8.29 12.04 47.36
C ASP A 800 -9.07 12.85 46.31
N GLY A 801 -8.78 14.14 46.18
CA GLY A 801 -9.45 15.07 45.27
C GLY A 801 -8.70 15.33 43.96
N GLY A 802 -9.46 15.47 42.87
CA GLY A 802 -8.92 15.73 41.54
C GLY A 802 -8.00 14.61 41.06
N ILE A 803 -6.86 14.97 40.46
CA ILE A 803 -5.97 13.99 39.82
C ILE A 803 -5.14 13.13 40.81
N GLY A 804 -5.22 13.38 42.12
CA GLY A 804 -4.57 12.53 43.14
C GLY A 804 -3.50 13.20 44.00
N PHE A 805 -3.12 14.45 43.72
CA PHE A 805 -2.16 15.21 44.53
C PHE A 805 -2.44 16.71 44.54
N ALA A 806 -1.86 17.40 45.51
CA ALA A 806 -1.78 18.85 45.59
C ALA A 806 -0.34 19.29 45.88
N CYS A 807 0.08 20.45 45.36
CA CYS A 807 1.35 21.06 45.77
C CYS A 807 1.13 22.03 46.93
N VAL A 808 1.88 21.85 48.02
CA VAL A 808 1.84 22.72 49.20
C VAL A 808 2.78 23.90 49.00
N ALA A 809 2.40 25.08 49.51
CA ALA A 809 3.28 26.25 49.46
C ALA A 809 4.55 26.01 50.30
N PRO A 810 5.76 26.31 49.79
CA PRO A 810 6.98 26.17 50.57
C PRO A 810 6.91 27.05 51.84
N PRO A 811 7.34 26.54 53.01
CA PRO A 811 7.49 27.38 54.19
C PRO A 811 8.49 28.50 53.88
N ALA A 812 8.09 29.73 54.18
CA ALA A 812 8.77 30.92 53.68
C ALA A 812 10.23 31.06 54.17
N ALA A 813 11.01 31.84 53.40
CA ALA A 813 12.40 32.27 53.67
C ALA A 813 13.57 31.38 53.18
N ARG A 814 13.39 30.53 52.15
CA ARG A 814 14.50 30.10 51.28
C ARG A 814 14.23 30.38 49.81
N ALA A 815 15.23 30.91 49.11
CA ALA A 815 15.18 31.12 47.66
C ALA A 815 15.23 29.76 46.96
N MET A 816 14.08 29.31 46.45
CA MET A 816 13.94 28.06 45.72
C MET A 816 14.78 28.10 44.43
N PRO A 817 15.56 27.05 44.10
CA PRO A 817 16.29 26.99 42.84
C PRO A 817 15.34 27.16 41.63
N PRO A 818 15.76 27.85 40.55
CA PRO A 818 14.90 28.08 39.38
C PRO A 818 14.28 26.80 38.80
N PHE A 819 15.06 25.71 38.75
CA PHE A 819 14.59 24.37 38.34
C PHE A 819 13.45 23.83 39.24
N ALA A 820 13.61 23.88 40.56
CA ALA A 820 12.59 23.45 41.51
C ALA A 820 11.31 24.30 41.43
N ARG A 821 11.46 25.61 41.21
CA ARG A 821 10.31 26.49 40.98
C ARG A 821 9.59 26.15 39.67
N ALA A 822 10.33 25.85 38.59
CA ALA A 822 9.75 25.44 37.32
C ALA A 822 8.99 24.10 37.44
N VAL A 823 9.60 23.09 38.07
CA VAL A 823 8.98 21.77 38.32
C VAL A 823 7.70 21.90 39.17
N LEU A 824 7.73 22.66 40.28
CA LEU A 824 6.53 22.87 41.09
C LEU A 824 5.48 23.73 40.39
N THR A 825 5.86 24.71 39.56
CA THR A 825 4.90 25.49 38.77
C THR A 825 4.21 24.63 37.71
N LEU A 826 4.94 23.69 37.10
CA LEU A 826 4.37 22.69 36.20
C LEU A 826 3.41 21.74 36.93
N LEU A 827 3.83 21.11 38.02
CA LEU A 827 2.99 20.17 38.80
C LEU A 827 1.73 20.88 39.35
N GLN A 828 1.89 22.08 39.93
CA GLN A 828 0.77 22.90 40.41
C GLN A 828 -0.13 23.41 39.28
N ALA A 829 0.29 23.40 38.00
CA ALA A 829 -0.58 23.71 36.87
C ALA A 829 -1.44 22.51 36.41
N LEU A 830 -0.99 21.27 36.69
CA LEU A 830 -1.79 20.06 36.45
C LEU A 830 -2.90 19.88 37.49
N CYS A 831 -2.69 20.33 38.72
CA CYS A 831 -3.73 20.34 39.76
C CYS A 831 -4.82 21.39 39.49
N ALA A 832 -6.09 21.00 39.60
CA ALA A 832 -7.22 21.95 39.62
C ALA A 832 -7.30 22.80 40.91
N ALA A 833 -6.48 22.48 41.92
CA ALA A 833 -6.44 23.16 43.21
C ALA A 833 -6.03 24.64 43.10
N ARG A 834 -6.54 25.45 44.04
CA ARG A 834 -6.25 26.88 44.20
C ARG A 834 -4.74 27.10 44.32
N ALA A 835 -4.19 28.07 43.59
CA ALA A 835 -2.75 28.28 43.50
C ALA A 835 -2.09 28.48 44.89
N ALA A 836 -1.09 27.66 45.19
CA ALA A 836 -0.25 27.81 46.37
C ALA A 836 0.45 29.18 46.37
N ALA A 837 0.41 29.88 47.49
CA ALA A 837 0.91 31.25 47.58
C ALA A 837 2.41 31.34 47.28
N GLY A 838 2.77 32.02 46.19
CA GLY A 838 4.16 32.20 45.73
C GLY A 838 4.50 31.52 44.39
N LEU A 839 3.63 30.66 43.86
CA LEU A 839 3.79 30.08 42.51
C LEU A 839 2.91 30.83 41.49
N ASP A 840 3.55 31.44 40.50
CA ASP A 840 2.91 32.25 39.46
C ASP A 840 2.71 31.44 38.17
N ARG A 841 1.46 31.04 37.90
CA ARG A 841 1.11 30.27 36.69
C ARG A 841 1.41 31.01 35.38
N ALA A 842 1.54 32.35 35.38
CA ALA A 842 1.88 33.09 34.16
C ALA A 842 3.32 32.78 33.68
N ARG A 843 4.24 32.51 34.62
CA ARG A 843 5.64 32.18 34.31
C ARG A 843 5.85 30.79 33.73
N LEU A 844 4.83 29.92 33.75
CA LEU A 844 4.93 28.59 33.16
C LEU A 844 5.28 28.67 31.67
N ALA A 845 4.80 29.68 30.94
CA ALA A 845 5.15 29.88 29.53
C ALA A 845 6.67 30.10 29.32
N ASP A 846 7.32 30.84 30.22
CA ASP A 846 8.77 31.12 30.17
C ASP A 846 9.59 29.92 30.66
N ASP A 847 9.15 29.25 31.74
CA ASP A 847 9.87 28.19 32.42
C ASP A 847 9.70 26.79 31.75
N LEU A 848 8.64 26.56 30.94
CA LEU A 848 8.34 25.25 30.30
C LEU A 848 9.37 24.80 29.25
N ALA A 849 9.78 25.72 28.37
CA ALA A 849 10.74 25.44 27.31
C ALA A 849 12.13 25.02 27.87
N PRO A 850 12.75 25.81 28.76
CA PRO A 850 13.94 25.38 29.51
C PRO A 850 13.79 24.04 30.23
N LEU A 851 12.62 23.78 30.82
CA LEU A 851 12.39 22.58 31.62
C LEU A 851 12.31 21.31 30.77
N LEU A 852 11.68 21.36 29.59
CA LEU A 852 11.44 20.17 28.76
C LEU A 852 12.57 19.85 27.78
N TYR A 853 13.13 20.85 27.08
CA TYR A 853 14.17 20.63 26.07
C TYR A 853 15.52 21.33 26.38
N GLY A 854 15.58 22.13 27.44
CA GLY A 854 16.80 22.81 27.86
C GLY A 854 17.04 24.18 27.19
N GLY A 855 18.20 24.77 27.46
CA GLY A 855 18.62 26.06 26.90
C GLY A 855 18.28 27.30 27.73
N GLY A 856 17.67 27.14 28.92
CA GLY A 856 17.47 28.23 29.88
C GLY A 856 18.51 28.28 31.00
N ALA A 857 18.23 29.06 32.05
CA ALA A 857 19.15 29.35 33.15
C ALA A 857 19.32 28.23 34.21
N TYR A 858 18.83 27.02 33.91
CA TYR A 858 18.79 25.87 34.81
C TYR A 858 18.67 24.56 34.00
N PRO A 859 18.98 23.37 34.57
CA PRO A 859 18.95 22.11 33.82
C PRO A 859 17.54 21.75 33.33
N ARG A 860 17.48 21.00 32.21
CA ARG A 860 16.26 20.32 31.78
C ARG A 860 15.92 19.16 32.73
N LEU A 861 14.65 18.77 32.77
CA LEU A 861 14.20 17.54 33.40
C LEU A 861 14.88 16.33 32.73
N SER A 862 15.31 15.35 33.53
CA SER A 862 15.94 14.13 33.04
C SER A 862 15.00 13.32 32.16
N ASP A 863 15.55 12.46 31.31
CA ASP A 863 14.73 11.60 30.45
C ASP A 863 13.84 10.64 31.27
N ALA A 864 14.29 10.25 32.47
CA ALA A 864 13.50 9.45 33.41
C ALA A 864 12.35 10.27 34.04
N GLY A 865 12.63 11.50 34.49
CA GLY A 865 11.62 12.42 35.01
C GLY A 865 10.58 12.82 33.97
N LEU A 866 11.02 13.04 32.72
CA LEU A 866 10.16 13.31 31.55
C LEU A 866 9.24 12.12 31.23
N VAL A 867 9.73 10.88 31.35
CA VAL A 867 8.88 9.68 31.23
C VAL A 867 7.89 9.52 32.38
N LYS A 868 8.28 9.82 33.62
CA LYS A 868 7.35 9.87 34.76
C LYS A 868 6.27 10.94 34.58
N LEU A 869 6.63 12.12 34.04
CA LEU A 869 5.69 13.19 33.68
C LEU A 869 4.70 12.75 32.59
N PHE A 870 5.15 12.10 31.53
CA PHE A 870 4.25 11.57 30.50
C PHE A 870 3.35 10.44 31.03
N ARG A 871 3.87 9.58 31.91
CA ARG A 871 3.06 8.53 32.58
C ARG A 871 1.99 9.13 33.48
N LEU A 872 2.34 10.13 34.28
CA LEU A 872 1.42 10.93 35.09
C LEU A 872 0.29 11.50 34.22
N LEU A 873 0.62 12.16 33.10
CA LEU A 873 -0.36 12.73 32.18
C LEU A 873 -1.27 11.66 31.54
N ARG A 874 -0.75 10.48 31.22
CA ARG A 874 -1.54 9.36 30.66
C ARG A 874 -2.56 8.84 31.67
N LEU A 875 -2.15 8.63 32.93
CA LEU A 875 -3.02 8.17 34.01
C LEU A 875 -4.06 9.23 34.38
N ALA A 876 -3.66 10.51 34.47
CA ALA A 876 -4.57 11.62 34.79
C ALA A 876 -5.66 11.80 33.72
N ARG A 877 -5.35 11.61 32.43
CA ARG A 877 -6.38 11.57 31.37
C ARG A 877 -7.36 10.42 31.59
N ARG A 878 -6.86 9.20 31.86
CA ARG A 878 -7.72 8.04 32.09
C ARG A 878 -8.63 8.20 33.30
N LEU A 879 -8.14 8.81 34.37
CA LEU A 879 -8.94 9.15 35.54
C LEU A 879 -10.11 10.08 35.18
N LEU A 880 -9.86 11.13 34.40
CA LEU A 880 -10.90 12.04 33.90
C LEU A 880 -11.90 11.33 32.95
N ASP A 881 -11.43 10.43 32.08
CA ASP A 881 -12.30 9.61 31.22
C ASP A 881 -13.27 8.75 32.06
N LEU A 882 -12.78 8.14 33.15
CA LEU A 882 -13.57 7.33 34.07
C LEU A 882 -14.55 8.16 34.91
N GLU A 883 -14.11 9.31 35.44
CA GLU A 883 -14.95 10.20 36.25
C GLU A 883 -16.07 10.84 35.42
N THR A 884 -15.78 11.28 34.19
CA THR A 884 -16.80 11.81 33.27
C THR A 884 -17.73 10.73 32.71
N GLY A 885 -17.21 9.52 32.46
CA GLY A 885 -18.02 8.36 32.11
C GLY A 885 -19.02 7.99 33.20
N ALA A 886 -18.56 7.90 34.46
CA ALA A 886 -19.41 7.59 35.62
C ALA A 886 -20.53 8.63 35.80
N ALA A 887 -20.23 9.93 35.63
CA ALA A 887 -21.21 11.01 35.74
C ALA A 887 -22.35 10.93 34.69
N SER A 888 -22.18 10.20 33.59
CA SER A 888 -23.23 9.95 32.59
C SER A 888 -24.21 8.83 32.97
N SER A 889 -23.93 8.10 34.06
CA SER A 889 -24.57 6.80 34.38
C SER A 889 -25.36 6.73 35.69
N ASP A 890 -25.53 7.85 36.41
CA ASP A 890 -26.29 7.92 37.68
C ASP A 890 -27.61 8.71 37.56
N PRO A 891 -28.71 8.07 37.09
CA PRO A 891 -30.04 8.67 37.08
C PRO A 891 -30.77 8.48 38.42
N GLY A 892 -30.18 8.83 39.58
CA GLY A 892 -30.89 8.57 40.85
C GLY A 892 -30.37 9.11 42.19
N ARG A 893 -30.23 10.43 42.38
CA ARG A 893 -30.25 11.03 43.75
C ARG A 893 -30.76 12.47 43.87
N GLY A 894 -32.09 12.56 43.94
CA GLY A 894 -32.98 13.63 44.46
C GLY A 894 -32.48 15.02 44.86
N ALA A 895 -33.13 16.03 44.26
CA ALA A 895 -33.88 17.05 44.99
C ALA A 895 -35.15 17.41 44.20
#